data_AF-A0AAD9HSF2-F1
#
_entry.id   AF-A0AAD9HSF2-F1
#
_cell.length_a   1.000
_cell.length_b   1.000
_cell.length_c   1.000
_cell.angle_alpha   90.00
_cell.angle_beta   90.00
_cell.angle_gamma   90.00
#
_symmetry.space_group_name_H-M   'P 1'
#
loop_
_entity.id
_entity.type
_entity.pdbx_description
1 polymer ?
#
loop_
_entity_poly.entity_id
_entity_poly.type
_entity_poly.pdbx_seq_one_letter_code
_entity_poly.pdbx_strand_id
1 'polypeptide(L)'
;MSKLSSYAHVSMKDGITVILLCCVSFVCIETLRNNWRAALTHLSNGLRIIESLPMSTLNKLRDPLPSHHGPSATESISGMDYILRLFATWEVSCALFAENFKPVISIKLYEGREIDDTPLEEFRAIMQAHQAIVQYTRDVFALVWLTRKHQGDDEFWSRPLPRRQHEILMGRGDSLTGLFERFMERPEAPASGTEEYYSVCLDMLHYKCARLMCHTLHQKPFQRQSPGIIAQHADLVSISTLLYRGLAAKQRQPGTLPRSFTLDIGIIPPLYFVLVSCQDPMVQASALAILQDYPQRENLWDGNLVHSLLVTVQNMAAFPHDIPAIADEKTGFDLNVQHGHHDLVQAVAFNAYGDRCATGSVDGKIKVFNRHKDGVWHHCDTWGAHGGEILELQWLPPTVYPNLIASLGIEGRFKLWAEDPSAAPGRRFSASNRATTSKAAYEMRSAKFPYRSFSMKHNEETRHTYLALLASDGRLMVYENEQPENMSEYTAIDEFSVCPKPSRGEEISFKVRFDPNPDPCYNALRAGVSSDSLGLVVAGMSSVKIYRSRDVIATSYGVAQTQREFYLAVEVGVHRGLVRDVAWAPGNIRGYDTIATACQDGFVRIFRIDTPHSPDDGKTWFTTELMKHENHHAQALSKAGQPNDKHHQSGLTVSLAKSGSHAERHFSGQPGQVKHVFKEVAKLDSHRTPVWRVGFDDDGQILASTGDDGKLVCYRQTPSGTWAKSSELAMVKTRMATP
;
A
#
# COMPACT_ATOMS: atom_id res chain seq x y z
N MET A 1 31.13 -11.92 7.29
CA MET A 1 30.11 -12.04 8.36
C MET A 1 30.68 -12.17 9.79
N SER A 2 32.00 -12.17 10.01
CA SER A 2 32.61 -12.39 11.35
C SER A 2 32.75 -11.15 12.26
N LYS A 3 32.47 -9.93 11.77
CA LYS A 3 32.60 -8.69 12.57
C LYS A 3 31.30 -8.16 13.20
N LEU A 4 30.14 -8.75 12.85
CA LEU A 4 28.83 -8.31 13.33
C LEU A 4 28.38 -9.04 14.62
N SER A 5 28.96 -10.20 14.95
CA SER A 5 28.57 -10.94 16.15
C SER A 5 29.25 -10.45 17.44
N SER A 6 30.19 -9.49 17.36
CA SER A 6 30.93 -8.99 18.53
C SER A 6 30.26 -7.78 19.21
N TYR A 7 29.22 -7.19 18.61
CA TYR A 7 28.62 -5.92 19.09
C TYR A 7 27.21 -6.06 19.65
N ALA A 8 26.58 -7.25 19.58
CA ALA A 8 25.28 -7.51 20.17
C ALA A 8 25.38 -8.72 21.10
N HIS A 9 25.00 -8.57 22.37
CA HIS A 9 24.74 -9.69 23.28
C HIS A 9 23.44 -10.44 22.89
N VAL A 10 23.29 -10.75 21.60
CA VAL A 10 22.17 -11.50 21.03
C VAL A 10 22.78 -12.74 20.39
N SER A 11 22.26 -13.92 20.73
CA SER A 11 22.73 -15.16 20.11
C SER A 11 22.59 -15.05 18.60
N MET A 12 23.60 -15.50 17.84
CA MET A 12 23.58 -15.49 16.36
C MET A 12 22.30 -16.12 15.79
N LYS A 13 21.72 -17.08 16.52
CA LYS A 13 20.46 -17.75 16.19
C LYS A 13 19.23 -16.82 16.28
N ASP A 14 19.20 -15.91 17.23
CA ASP A 14 18.09 -14.96 17.42
C ASP A 14 18.14 -13.87 16.34
N GLY A 15 19.34 -13.41 15.97
CA GLY A 15 19.53 -12.45 14.87
C GLY A 15 19.06 -12.98 13.52
N ILE A 16 19.38 -14.24 13.18
CA ILE A 16 18.90 -14.87 11.94
C ILE A 16 17.36 -15.00 11.94
N THR A 17 16.79 -15.40 13.08
CA THR A 17 15.34 -15.57 13.23
C THR A 17 14.60 -14.25 12.97
N VAL A 18 15.08 -13.14 13.52
CA VAL A 18 14.51 -11.80 13.29
C VAL A 18 14.61 -11.39 11.81
N ILE A 19 15.75 -11.61 11.16
CA ILE A 19 15.92 -11.25 9.74
C ILE A 19 14.97 -12.05 8.85
N LEU A 20 14.82 -13.36 9.10
CA LEU A 20 13.90 -14.19 8.33
C LEU A 20 12.44 -13.81 8.60
N LEU A 21 12.09 -13.42 9.83
CA LEU A 21 10.77 -12.90 10.17
C LEU A 21 10.50 -11.59 9.41
N CYS A 22 11.46 -10.67 9.35
CA CYS A 22 11.33 -9.46 8.53
C CYS A 22 11.12 -9.81 7.05
N CYS A 23 11.84 -10.79 6.51
CA CYS A 23 11.64 -11.26 5.14
C CYS A 23 10.21 -11.79 4.94
N VAL A 24 9.69 -12.59 5.88
CA VAL A 24 8.29 -13.07 5.86
C VAL A 24 7.31 -11.90 5.84
N SER A 25 7.47 -10.92 6.74
CA SER A 25 6.59 -9.75 6.80
C SER A 25 6.62 -8.94 5.50
N PHE A 26 7.80 -8.68 4.93
CA PHE A 26 7.91 -7.94 3.68
C PHE A 26 7.38 -8.72 2.48
N VAL A 27 7.58 -10.05 2.42
CA VAL A 27 6.94 -10.88 1.41
C VAL A 27 5.42 -10.70 1.48
N CYS A 28 4.82 -10.80 2.67
CA CYS A 28 3.37 -10.61 2.84
C CYS A 28 2.90 -9.20 2.46
N ILE A 29 3.59 -8.15 2.92
CA ILE A 29 3.22 -6.75 2.65
C ILE A 29 3.29 -6.47 1.14
N GLU A 30 4.40 -6.82 0.50
CA GLU A 30 4.58 -6.57 -0.94
C GLU A 30 3.65 -7.41 -1.78
N THR A 31 3.33 -8.63 -1.33
CA THR A 31 2.29 -9.46 -1.94
C THR A 31 0.94 -8.77 -1.85
N LEU A 32 0.51 -8.35 -0.66
CA LEU A 32 -0.76 -7.63 -0.48
C LEU A 32 -0.87 -6.37 -1.34
N ARG A 33 0.25 -5.70 -1.63
CA ARG A 33 0.37 -4.56 -2.56
C ARG A 33 0.45 -4.92 -4.04
N ASN A 34 0.40 -6.20 -4.38
CA ASN A 34 0.60 -6.75 -5.73
C ASN A 34 1.98 -6.42 -6.34
N ASN A 35 2.98 -6.13 -5.50
CA ASN A 35 4.36 -5.91 -5.91
C ASN A 35 5.16 -7.23 -5.87
N TRP A 36 4.84 -8.14 -6.79
CA TRP A 36 5.42 -9.49 -6.85
C TRP A 36 6.95 -9.46 -6.96
N ARG A 37 7.54 -8.46 -7.63
CA ARG A 37 8.99 -8.37 -7.79
C ARG A 37 9.69 -8.10 -6.45
N ALA A 38 9.17 -7.18 -5.65
CA ALA A 38 9.72 -6.91 -4.32
C ALA A 38 9.50 -8.10 -3.40
N ALA A 39 8.31 -8.71 -3.41
CA ALA A 39 8.02 -9.93 -2.67
C ALA A 39 9.02 -11.06 -3.00
N LEU A 40 9.25 -11.35 -4.28
CA LEU A 40 10.24 -12.35 -4.72
C LEU A 40 11.67 -11.98 -4.32
N THR A 41 12.01 -10.68 -4.28
CA THR A 41 13.31 -10.21 -3.83
C THR A 41 13.52 -10.49 -2.34
N HIS A 42 12.52 -10.19 -1.50
CA HIS A 42 12.56 -10.51 -0.07
C HIS A 42 12.61 -12.02 0.19
N LEU A 43 11.83 -12.80 -0.57
CA LEU A 43 11.84 -14.25 -0.49
C LEU A 43 13.22 -14.82 -0.87
N SER A 44 13.80 -14.37 -2.00
CA SER A 44 15.11 -14.82 -2.47
C SER A 44 16.22 -14.48 -1.49
N ASN A 45 16.19 -13.28 -0.90
CA ASN A 45 17.15 -12.88 0.14
C ASN A 45 17.02 -13.75 1.40
N GLY A 46 15.79 -14.07 1.84
CA GLY A 46 15.56 -14.99 2.93
C GLY A 46 16.08 -16.40 2.64
N LEU A 47 15.82 -16.93 1.44
CA LEU A 47 16.33 -18.24 1.01
C LEU A 47 17.86 -18.29 0.94
N ARG A 48 18.54 -17.20 0.55
CA ARG A 48 20.02 -17.11 0.59
C ARG A 48 20.57 -17.21 2.01
N ILE A 49 19.87 -16.64 2.99
CA ILE A 49 20.24 -16.79 4.40
C ILE A 49 20.04 -18.25 4.84
N ILE A 50 18.92 -18.85 4.46
CA ILE A 50 18.62 -20.27 4.75
C ILE A 50 19.64 -21.21 4.07
N GLU A 51 20.14 -20.85 2.88
CA GLU A 51 21.21 -21.56 2.19
C GLU A 51 22.51 -21.60 3.00
N SER A 52 22.74 -20.67 3.91
CA SER A 52 23.91 -20.67 4.79
C SER A 52 23.73 -21.51 6.07
N LEU A 53 22.53 -22.00 6.35
CA LEU A 53 22.24 -22.76 7.57
C LEU A 53 22.76 -24.21 7.52
N PRO A 54 23.17 -24.79 8.67
CA PRO A 54 23.55 -26.20 8.77
C PRO A 54 22.40 -27.14 8.38
N MET A 55 22.74 -28.28 7.78
CA MET A 55 21.75 -29.31 7.42
C MET A 55 21.00 -29.87 8.64
N SER A 56 21.61 -29.88 9.83
CA SER A 56 20.92 -30.28 11.07
C SER A 56 19.71 -29.39 11.40
N THR A 57 19.74 -28.12 11.01
CA THR A 57 18.60 -27.20 11.17
C THR A 57 17.49 -27.51 10.16
N LEU A 58 17.85 -27.76 8.89
CA LEU A 58 16.88 -28.08 7.84
C LEU A 58 16.27 -29.47 8.00
N ASN A 59 17.00 -30.43 8.57
CA ASN A 59 16.48 -31.77 8.84
C ASN A 59 15.28 -31.77 9.79
N LYS A 60 15.10 -30.74 10.63
CA LYS A 60 13.90 -30.59 11.47
C LYS A 60 12.61 -30.36 10.69
N LEU A 61 12.70 -29.91 9.44
CA LEU A 61 11.56 -29.82 8.53
C LEU A 61 11.00 -31.20 8.15
N ARG A 62 11.69 -32.27 8.55
CA ARG A 62 11.26 -33.66 8.40
C ARG A 62 10.37 -34.12 9.56
N ASP A 63 10.34 -33.41 10.69
CA ASP A 63 9.55 -33.82 11.87
C ASP A 63 8.12 -33.24 11.84
N PRO A 64 7.12 -33.88 12.47
CA PRO A 64 5.75 -33.36 12.56
C PRO A 64 5.65 -32.12 13.45
N LEU A 65 4.63 -31.28 13.21
CA LEU A 65 4.27 -30.17 14.09
C LEU A 65 3.55 -30.74 15.35
N PRO A 66 3.86 -30.25 16.58
CA PRO A 66 3.06 -30.55 17.76
C PRO A 66 1.61 -30.06 17.57
N SER A 67 0.62 -30.86 17.97
CA SER A 67 -0.80 -30.48 17.93
C SER A 67 -1.10 -29.34 18.91
N HIS A 68 -1.72 -28.26 18.44
CA HIS A 68 -2.12 -27.09 19.23
C HIS A 68 -3.31 -27.32 20.20
N HIS A 69 -3.78 -28.55 20.36
CA HIS A 69 -4.92 -28.89 21.23
C HIS A 69 -4.47 -29.56 22.52
N GLY A 70 -4.02 -28.75 23.47
CA GLY A 70 -3.81 -29.17 24.86
C GLY A 70 -3.65 -27.96 25.77
N PRO A 71 -4.32 -27.90 26.93
CA PRO A 71 -4.23 -26.77 27.87
C PRO A 71 -2.86 -26.64 28.57
N SER A 72 -1.86 -27.44 28.19
CA SER A 72 -0.47 -27.35 28.69
C SER A 72 0.59 -27.23 27.59
N ALA A 73 0.23 -26.81 26.37
CA ALA A 73 1.18 -26.64 25.26
C ALA A 73 1.94 -25.30 25.34
N THR A 74 2.71 -25.10 26.42
CA THR A 74 3.71 -24.02 26.53
C THR A 74 5.13 -24.51 26.22
N GLU A 75 5.29 -25.65 25.54
CA GLU A 75 6.55 -26.00 24.90
C GLU A 75 6.55 -25.45 23.48
N SER A 76 7.19 -24.27 23.34
CA SER A 76 7.18 -23.46 22.14
C SER A 76 7.76 -24.22 20.95
N ILE A 77 7.01 -24.33 19.85
CA ILE A 77 7.63 -24.45 18.53
C ILE A 77 8.64 -23.30 18.43
N SER A 78 9.92 -23.59 18.19
CA SER A 78 10.91 -22.51 17.99
C SER A 78 10.42 -21.70 16.79
N GLY A 79 10.24 -20.37 16.93
CA GLY A 79 9.74 -19.52 15.84
C GLY A 79 10.51 -19.71 14.52
N MET A 80 11.79 -20.11 14.61
CA MET A 80 12.62 -20.49 13.48
C MET A 80 12.06 -21.69 12.67
N ASP A 81 11.53 -22.73 13.33
CA ASP A 81 11.02 -23.93 12.66
C ASP A 81 9.76 -23.62 11.83
N TYR A 82 8.88 -22.76 12.36
CA TYR A 82 7.70 -22.28 11.61
C TYR A 82 8.10 -21.41 10.41
N ILE A 83 9.04 -20.47 10.62
CA ILE A 83 9.56 -19.63 9.54
C ILE A 83 10.17 -20.47 8.41
N LEU A 84 10.97 -21.49 8.74
CA LEU A 84 11.56 -22.37 7.73
C LEU A 84 10.50 -23.15 6.93
N ARG A 85 9.39 -23.56 7.57
CA ARG A 85 8.26 -24.19 6.88
C ARG A 85 7.57 -23.22 5.92
N LEU A 86 7.34 -21.98 6.32
CA LEU A 86 6.80 -20.94 5.42
C LEU A 86 7.68 -20.76 4.18
N PHE A 87 9.00 -20.62 4.35
CA PHE A 87 9.91 -20.51 3.21
C PHE A 87 9.89 -21.74 2.31
N ALA A 88 9.84 -22.95 2.89
CA ALA A 88 9.78 -24.20 2.14
C ALA A 88 8.46 -24.31 1.33
N THR A 89 7.35 -23.84 1.88
CA THR A 89 6.06 -23.75 1.19
C THR A 89 6.13 -22.70 0.06
N TRP A 90 6.61 -21.50 0.36
CA TRP A 90 6.63 -20.39 -0.58
C TRP A 90 7.56 -20.60 -1.78
N GLU A 91 8.70 -21.27 -1.62
CA GLU A 91 9.59 -21.56 -2.74
C GLU A 91 8.97 -22.55 -3.74
N VAL A 92 8.22 -23.55 -3.25
CA VAL A 92 7.46 -24.50 -4.09
C VAL A 92 6.36 -23.76 -4.84
N SER A 93 5.65 -22.88 -4.13
CA SER A 93 4.62 -22.01 -4.71
C SER A 93 5.17 -21.11 -5.82
N CYS A 94 6.33 -20.48 -5.60
CA CYS A 94 7.00 -19.62 -6.59
C CYS A 94 7.46 -20.37 -7.83
N ALA A 95 8.00 -21.57 -7.64
CA ALA A 95 8.60 -22.36 -8.72
C ALA A 95 7.60 -22.70 -9.82
N LEU A 96 6.30 -22.65 -9.56
CA LEU A 96 5.25 -22.87 -10.55
C LEU A 96 5.10 -21.73 -11.57
N PHE A 97 5.33 -20.46 -11.20
CA PHE A 97 5.13 -19.32 -12.11
C PHE A 97 6.39 -18.49 -12.38
N ALA A 98 7.39 -18.54 -11.49
CA ALA A 98 8.63 -17.79 -11.65
C ALA A 98 9.69 -18.66 -12.35
N GLU A 99 9.81 -18.48 -13.67
CA GLU A 99 10.65 -19.28 -14.58
C GLU A 99 12.10 -19.52 -14.10
N ASN A 100 12.68 -18.57 -13.35
CA ASN A 100 14.07 -18.62 -12.90
C ASN A 100 14.24 -18.59 -11.37
N PHE A 101 13.25 -19.06 -10.61
CA PHE A 101 13.31 -19.11 -9.15
C PHE A 101 13.84 -20.45 -8.61
N LYS A 102 15.04 -20.46 -8.01
CA LYS A 102 15.67 -21.66 -7.44
C LYS A 102 15.03 -22.05 -6.08
N PRO A 103 14.40 -23.23 -5.94
CA PRO A 103 13.92 -23.73 -4.65
C PRO A 103 15.09 -24.28 -3.82
N VAL A 104 15.62 -23.46 -2.91
CA VAL A 104 16.86 -23.74 -2.18
C VAL A 104 16.66 -24.87 -1.16
N ILE A 105 15.56 -24.85 -0.40
CA ILE A 105 15.32 -25.81 0.68
C ILE A 105 15.03 -27.20 0.10
N SER A 106 14.22 -27.25 -0.95
CA SER A 106 13.82 -28.48 -1.64
C SER A 106 15.02 -29.17 -2.26
N ILE A 107 15.90 -28.45 -2.96
CA ILE A 107 17.13 -29.02 -3.54
C ILE A 107 18.03 -29.58 -2.44
N LYS A 108 18.32 -28.80 -1.39
CA LYS A 108 19.18 -29.26 -0.29
C LYS A 108 18.66 -30.51 0.42
N LEU A 109 17.34 -30.60 0.64
CA LEU A 109 16.73 -31.77 1.27
C LEU A 109 16.71 -32.98 0.32
N TYR A 110 16.60 -32.74 -0.99
CA TYR A 110 16.58 -33.77 -2.03
C TYR A 110 17.96 -34.38 -2.31
N GLU A 111 19.05 -33.59 -2.29
CA GLU A 111 20.43 -34.08 -2.49
C GLU A 111 20.79 -35.25 -1.54
N GLY A 112 20.20 -35.30 -0.35
CA GLY A 112 20.39 -36.42 0.59
C GLY A 112 19.48 -37.64 0.39
N ARG A 113 18.56 -37.61 -0.59
CA ARG A 113 17.51 -38.64 -0.82
C ARG A 113 17.25 -38.94 -2.29
N GLU A 114 18.03 -38.37 -3.20
CA GLU A 114 17.84 -38.48 -4.64
C GLU A 114 17.80 -39.92 -5.17
N ILE A 115 18.45 -40.85 -4.45
CA ILE A 115 18.50 -42.28 -4.75
C ILE A 115 17.94 -43.16 -3.63
N ASP A 116 17.23 -42.57 -2.65
CA ASP A 116 16.64 -43.30 -1.54
C ASP A 116 15.38 -44.05 -2.01
N ASP A 117 15.41 -45.38 -2.05
CA ASP A 117 14.27 -46.20 -2.45
C ASP A 117 13.64 -46.92 -1.24
N THR A 118 13.79 -46.35 -0.05
CA THR A 118 13.22 -46.92 1.18
C THR A 118 11.69 -46.94 1.08
N PRO A 119 11.04 -48.10 1.27
CA PRO A 119 9.58 -48.19 1.24
C PRO A 119 8.93 -47.33 2.31
N LEU A 120 7.79 -46.73 1.98
CA LEU A 120 6.99 -45.97 2.93
C LEU A 120 6.25 -46.90 3.90
N GLU A 121 6.20 -46.52 5.17
CA GLU A 121 5.42 -47.23 6.20
C GLU A 121 3.92 -46.90 6.10
N GLU A 122 3.08 -47.76 6.69
CA GLU A 122 1.65 -47.50 6.76
C GLU A 122 1.32 -46.32 7.68
N PHE A 123 0.45 -45.43 7.19
CA PHE A 123 -0.06 -44.30 7.97
C PHE A 123 -1.01 -44.80 9.06
N ARG A 124 -0.73 -44.40 10.30
CA ARG A 124 -1.59 -44.60 11.47
C ARG A 124 -2.37 -43.33 11.84
N ALA A 125 -1.92 -42.18 11.34
CA ALA A 125 -2.53 -40.88 11.60
C ALA A 125 -2.40 -39.95 10.40
N ILE A 126 -3.33 -39.00 10.27
CA ILE A 126 -3.39 -37.99 9.20
C ILE A 126 -2.08 -37.20 9.11
N MET A 127 -1.47 -36.87 10.25
CA MET A 127 -0.21 -36.12 10.31
C MET A 127 0.93 -36.84 9.56
N GLN A 128 0.97 -38.17 9.61
CA GLN A 128 1.99 -38.95 8.89
C GLN A 128 1.75 -38.90 7.38
N ALA A 129 0.49 -38.94 6.94
CA ALA A 129 0.13 -38.80 5.53
C ALA A 129 0.48 -37.40 5.00
N HIS A 130 0.12 -36.34 5.73
CA HIS A 130 0.47 -34.96 5.40
C HIS A 130 1.99 -34.78 5.24
N GLN A 131 2.78 -35.28 6.20
CA GLN A 131 4.24 -35.21 6.16
C GLN A 131 4.83 -35.89 4.93
N ALA A 132 4.36 -37.10 4.60
CA ALA A 132 4.83 -37.84 3.45
C ALA A 132 4.51 -37.11 2.12
N ILE A 133 3.33 -36.48 2.03
CA ILE A 133 2.89 -35.68 0.88
C ILE A 133 3.73 -34.40 0.73
N VAL A 134 3.97 -33.67 1.81
CA VAL A 134 4.79 -32.46 1.80
C VAL A 134 6.23 -32.78 1.40
N GLN A 135 6.78 -33.88 1.91
CA GLN A 135 8.12 -34.34 1.53
C GLN A 135 8.17 -34.74 0.04
N TYR A 136 7.19 -35.51 -0.42
CA TYR A 136 7.08 -35.91 -1.82
C TYR A 136 7.00 -34.70 -2.77
N THR A 137 6.13 -33.74 -2.44
CA THR A 137 5.97 -32.51 -3.21
C THR A 137 7.29 -31.77 -3.34
N ARG A 138 8.04 -31.57 -2.24
CA ARG A 138 9.36 -30.91 -2.29
C ARG A 138 10.36 -31.67 -3.15
N ASP A 139 10.42 -32.99 -3.03
CA ASP A 139 11.35 -33.83 -3.80
C ASP A 139 11.03 -33.76 -5.31
N VAL A 140 9.76 -33.79 -5.69
CA VAL A 140 9.32 -33.60 -7.08
C VAL A 140 9.72 -32.22 -7.59
N PHE A 141 9.45 -31.15 -6.84
CA PHE A 141 9.79 -29.79 -7.25
C PHE A 141 11.30 -29.57 -7.39
N ALA A 142 12.10 -30.21 -6.54
CA ALA A 142 13.55 -30.23 -6.69
C ALA A 142 13.96 -30.90 -8.02
N LEU A 143 13.42 -32.09 -8.33
CA LEU A 143 13.71 -32.79 -9.59
C LEU A 143 13.26 -31.97 -10.81
N VAL A 144 12.05 -31.41 -10.80
CA VAL A 144 11.52 -30.54 -11.86
C VAL A 144 12.47 -29.37 -12.12
N TRP A 145 12.93 -28.69 -11.07
CA TRP A 145 13.85 -27.58 -11.22
C TRP A 145 15.23 -27.99 -11.76
N LEU A 146 15.80 -29.09 -11.25
CA LEU A 146 17.10 -29.61 -11.65
C LEU A 146 17.11 -30.08 -13.11
N THR A 147 15.97 -30.58 -13.59
CA THR A 147 15.82 -31.16 -14.95
C THR A 147 15.15 -30.22 -15.95
N ARG A 148 14.77 -29.00 -15.56
CA ARG A 148 13.98 -28.07 -16.40
C ARG A 148 14.57 -27.78 -17.79
N LYS A 149 15.90 -27.81 -17.93
CA LYS A 149 16.58 -27.58 -19.22
C LYS A 149 16.60 -28.82 -20.13
N HIS A 150 16.19 -29.97 -19.61
CA HIS A 150 16.19 -31.28 -20.27
C HIS A 150 14.77 -31.85 -20.43
N GLN A 151 13.74 -31.00 -20.38
CA GLN A 151 12.37 -31.44 -20.58
C GLN A 151 12.21 -32.05 -21.98
N GLY A 152 11.76 -33.30 -22.06
CA GLY A 152 11.63 -34.04 -23.32
C GLY A 152 12.95 -34.38 -24.04
N ASP A 153 14.09 -34.29 -23.36
CA ASP A 153 15.42 -34.65 -23.87
C ASP A 153 15.68 -36.16 -23.69
N ASP A 154 15.37 -36.94 -24.73
CA ASP A 154 15.47 -38.41 -24.71
C ASP A 154 16.89 -38.90 -24.35
N GLU A 155 17.94 -38.18 -24.76
CA GLU A 155 19.33 -38.56 -24.46
C GLU A 155 19.62 -38.37 -22.96
N PHE A 156 19.24 -37.22 -22.40
CA PHE A 156 19.40 -36.96 -20.96
C PHE A 156 18.67 -37.99 -20.10
N TRP A 157 17.41 -38.29 -20.42
CA TRP A 157 16.58 -39.24 -19.66
C TRP A 157 16.99 -40.71 -19.86
N SER A 158 17.73 -41.03 -20.91
CA SER A 158 18.32 -42.36 -21.07
C SER A 158 19.48 -42.65 -20.10
N ARG A 159 20.06 -41.61 -19.49
CA ARG A 159 21.20 -41.74 -18.56
C ARG A 159 20.78 -42.43 -17.26
N PRO A 160 21.63 -43.28 -16.65
CA PRO A 160 21.25 -44.07 -15.48
C PRO A 160 20.74 -43.26 -14.28
N LEU A 161 21.37 -42.13 -13.96
CA LEU A 161 21.05 -41.35 -12.76
C LEU A 161 19.71 -40.59 -12.87
N PRO A 162 19.47 -39.73 -13.88
CA PRO A 162 18.18 -39.05 -14.04
C PRO A 162 17.01 -40.03 -14.17
N ARG A 163 17.22 -41.14 -14.88
CA ARG A 163 16.24 -42.22 -14.99
C ARG A 163 15.91 -42.82 -13.62
N ARG A 164 16.93 -43.17 -12.83
CA ARG A 164 16.74 -43.76 -11.49
C ARG A 164 16.05 -42.79 -10.53
N GLN A 165 16.44 -41.52 -10.55
CA GLN A 165 15.81 -40.45 -9.75
C GLN A 165 14.31 -40.31 -10.08
N HIS A 166 13.97 -40.33 -11.37
CA HIS A 166 12.58 -40.31 -11.84
C HIS A 166 11.80 -41.56 -11.43
N GLU A 167 12.36 -42.77 -11.65
CA GLU A 167 11.74 -44.05 -11.29
C GLU A 167 11.41 -44.14 -9.80
N ILE A 168 12.33 -43.70 -8.93
CA ILE A 168 12.11 -43.66 -7.47
C ILE A 168 10.95 -42.73 -7.11
N LEU A 169 10.89 -41.52 -7.67
CA LEU A 169 9.80 -40.59 -7.39
C LEU A 169 8.47 -41.06 -7.97
N MET A 170 8.46 -41.74 -9.12
CA MET A 170 7.25 -42.37 -9.64
C MET A 170 6.77 -43.50 -8.72
N GLY A 171 7.66 -44.41 -8.30
CA GLY A 171 7.34 -45.53 -7.41
C GLY A 171 6.89 -45.10 -6.01
N ARG A 172 7.52 -44.07 -5.44
CA ARG A 172 7.04 -43.43 -4.21
C ARG A 172 5.66 -42.81 -4.40
N GLY A 173 5.43 -42.18 -5.55
CA GLY A 173 4.12 -41.66 -5.94
C GLY A 173 3.05 -42.76 -5.95
N ASP A 174 3.32 -43.90 -6.58
CA ASP A 174 2.41 -45.05 -6.61
C ASP A 174 2.12 -45.60 -5.21
N SER A 175 3.17 -45.74 -4.39
CA SER A 175 3.06 -46.19 -3.00
C SER A 175 2.18 -45.26 -2.16
N LEU A 176 2.33 -43.93 -2.33
CA LEU A 176 1.52 -42.93 -1.65
C LEU A 176 0.04 -43.02 -2.01
N THR A 177 -0.30 -43.26 -3.28
CA THR A 177 -1.71 -43.46 -3.69
C THR A 177 -2.31 -44.63 -2.93
N GLY A 178 -1.66 -45.81 -2.99
CA GLY A 178 -2.20 -47.02 -2.36
C GLY A 178 -2.21 -46.96 -0.82
N LEU A 179 -1.29 -46.21 -0.20
CA LEU A 179 -1.29 -45.97 1.25
C LEU A 179 -2.44 -45.04 1.67
N PHE A 180 -2.69 -43.99 0.89
CA PHE A 180 -3.72 -43.01 1.21
C PHE A 180 -5.13 -43.58 0.97
N GLU A 181 -5.35 -44.30 -0.13
CA GLU A 181 -6.61 -45.00 -0.39
C GLU A 181 -6.96 -45.94 0.76
N ARG A 182 -6.00 -46.79 1.17
CA ARG A 182 -6.18 -47.69 2.32
C ARG A 182 -6.37 -46.95 3.65
N PHE A 183 -5.77 -45.78 3.83
CA PHE A 183 -5.98 -44.97 5.03
C PHE A 183 -7.40 -44.39 5.06
N MET A 184 -7.91 -43.89 3.93
CA MET A 184 -9.25 -43.31 3.84
C MET A 184 -10.39 -44.32 4.00
N GLU A 185 -10.12 -45.61 3.80
CA GLU A 185 -11.06 -46.71 4.06
C GLU A 185 -11.19 -47.08 5.54
N ARG A 186 -10.29 -46.59 6.41
CA ARG A 186 -10.26 -46.94 7.83
C ARG A 186 -11.27 -46.12 8.65
N PRO A 187 -11.77 -46.65 9.79
CA PRO A 187 -12.65 -45.91 10.69
C PRO A 187 -12.05 -44.61 11.24
N GLU A 188 -10.72 -44.52 11.32
CA GLU A 188 -9.99 -43.36 11.82
C GLU A 188 -9.89 -42.21 10.78
N ALA A 189 -10.33 -42.43 9.54
CA ALA A 189 -10.34 -41.41 8.51
C ALA A 189 -11.36 -40.28 8.84
N PRO A 190 -11.06 -39.01 8.50
CA PRO A 190 -12.00 -37.92 8.68
C PRO A 190 -13.34 -38.17 7.99
N ALA A 191 -14.42 -37.90 8.70
CA ALA A 191 -15.75 -37.96 8.12
C ALA A 191 -15.92 -36.89 7.02
N SER A 192 -16.60 -37.25 5.94
CA SER A 192 -16.85 -36.32 4.83
C SER A 192 -17.52 -35.03 5.32
N GLY A 193 -16.92 -33.89 4.97
CA GLY A 193 -17.42 -32.56 5.31
C GLY A 193 -16.86 -31.95 6.60
N THR A 194 -16.02 -32.66 7.37
CA THR A 194 -15.26 -32.04 8.48
C THR A 194 -14.07 -31.22 7.97
N GLU A 195 -13.50 -30.37 8.83
CA GLU A 195 -12.33 -29.56 8.48
C GLU A 195 -11.09 -30.43 8.18
N GLU A 196 -10.92 -31.51 8.93
CA GLU A 196 -9.86 -32.50 8.72
C GLU A 196 -10.02 -33.20 7.35
N TYR A 197 -11.26 -33.47 6.93
CA TYR A 197 -11.52 -34.05 5.60
C TYR A 197 -11.12 -33.10 4.48
N TYR A 198 -11.42 -31.80 4.59
CA TYR A 198 -10.98 -30.81 3.60
C TYR A 198 -9.46 -30.63 3.60
N SER A 199 -8.81 -30.67 4.77
CA SER A 199 -7.34 -30.64 4.88
C SER A 199 -6.69 -31.81 4.13
N VAL A 200 -7.22 -33.02 4.33
CA VAL A 200 -6.80 -34.24 3.63
C VAL A 200 -7.04 -34.16 2.12
N CYS A 201 -8.16 -33.58 1.69
CA CYS A 201 -8.42 -33.33 0.27
C CYS A 201 -7.44 -32.32 -0.36
N LEU A 202 -7.02 -31.31 0.41
CA LEU A 202 -6.02 -30.34 -0.05
C LEU A 202 -4.64 -30.99 -0.20
N ASP A 203 -4.22 -31.82 0.76
CA ASP A 203 -2.99 -32.61 0.65
C ASP A 203 -3.04 -33.51 -0.60
N MET A 204 -4.17 -34.17 -0.84
CA MET A 204 -4.38 -35.00 -2.02
C MET A 204 -4.27 -34.19 -3.32
N LEU A 205 -4.81 -32.97 -3.37
CA LEU A 205 -4.68 -32.08 -4.52
C LEU A 205 -3.21 -31.77 -4.82
N HIS A 206 -2.44 -31.36 -3.80
CA HIS A 206 -1.02 -31.03 -3.97
C HIS A 206 -0.19 -32.24 -4.37
N TYR A 207 -0.44 -33.39 -3.75
CA TYR A 207 0.18 -34.66 -4.09
C TYR A 207 -0.09 -35.05 -5.55
N LYS A 208 -1.35 -35.06 -5.99
CA LYS A 208 -1.71 -35.45 -7.36
C LYS A 208 -1.13 -34.46 -8.37
N CYS A 209 -1.09 -33.17 -8.03
CA CYS A 209 -0.45 -32.14 -8.85
C CYS A 209 1.06 -32.43 -9.02
N ALA A 210 1.77 -32.67 -7.92
CA ALA A 210 3.19 -33.01 -7.95
C ALA A 210 3.46 -34.30 -8.76
N ARG A 211 2.66 -35.35 -8.53
CA ARG A 211 2.77 -36.60 -9.28
C ARG A 211 2.58 -36.37 -10.78
N LEU A 212 1.60 -35.57 -11.18
CA LEU A 212 1.34 -35.25 -12.59
C LEU A 212 2.50 -34.45 -13.21
N MET A 213 3.10 -33.51 -12.46
CA MET A 213 4.32 -32.82 -12.89
C MET A 213 5.47 -33.82 -13.12
N CYS A 214 5.70 -34.75 -12.19
CA CYS A 214 6.72 -35.78 -12.33
C CYS A 214 6.48 -36.71 -13.54
N HIS A 215 5.22 -37.10 -13.76
CA HIS A 215 4.83 -37.98 -14.86
C HIS A 215 4.99 -37.30 -16.24
N THR A 216 4.91 -35.98 -16.30
CA THR A 216 5.00 -35.20 -17.54
C THR A 216 6.41 -34.67 -17.85
N LEU A 217 7.44 -34.96 -17.03
CA LEU A 217 8.82 -34.51 -17.24
C LEU A 217 9.44 -34.97 -18.57
N HIS A 218 9.09 -36.17 -19.02
CA HIS A 218 9.55 -36.73 -20.30
C HIS A 218 8.77 -36.23 -21.52
N GLN A 219 7.64 -35.52 -21.31
CA GLN A 219 6.81 -35.08 -22.44
C GLN A 219 7.50 -33.96 -23.20
N LYS A 220 7.55 -34.08 -24.52
CA LYS A 220 8.08 -33.03 -25.38
C LYS A 220 7.13 -31.83 -25.40
N PRO A 221 7.64 -30.58 -25.46
CA PRO A 221 6.80 -29.42 -25.69
C PRO A 221 5.90 -29.64 -26.90
N PHE A 222 4.61 -29.30 -26.79
CA PHE A 222 3.59 -29.45 -27.84
C PHE A 222 3.21 -30.89 -28.23
N GLN A 223 3.71 -31.91 -27.54
CA GLN A 223 3.24 -33.28 -27.75
C GLN A 223 1.78 -33.44 -27.31
N ARG A 224 0.96 -34.10 -28.13
CA ARG A 224 -0.45 -34.36 -27.81
C ARG A 224 -0.56 -35.21 -26.54
N GLN A 225 -1.34 -34.72 -25.58
CA GLN A 225 -1.56 -35.43 -24.32
C GLN A 225 -2.41 -36.69 -24.50
N SER A 226 -2.07 -37.75 -23.77
CA SER A 226 -2.88 -38.98 -23.75
C SER A 226 -4.16 -38.76 -22.93
N PRO A 227 -5.23 -39.54 -23.20
CA PRO A 227 -6.47 -39.44 -22.42
C PRO A 227 -6.25 -39.62 -20.90
N GLY A 228 -5.30 -40.45 -20.49
CA GLY A 228 -4.95 -40.65 -19.08
C GLY A 228 -4.31 -39.44 -18.41
N ILE A 229 -3.57 -38.61 -19.16
CA ILE A 229 -3.02 -37.34 -18.66
C ILE A 229 -4.13 -36.30 -18.51
N ILE A 230 -5.03 -36.20 -19.50
CA ILE A 230 -6.17 -35.28 -19.43
C ILE A 230 -7.09 -35.66 -18.26
N ALA A 231 -7.33 -36.95 -18.05
CA ALA A 231 -8.10 -37.44 -16.90
C ALA A 231 -7.48 -37.04 -15.55
N GLN A 232 -6.16 -37.08 -15.42
CA GLN A 232 -5.47 -36.62 -14.22
C GLN A 232 -5.63 -35.10 -14.00
N HIS A 233 -5.60 -34.28 -15.05
CA HIS A 233 -5.89 -32.84 -14.93
C HIS A 233 -7.35 -32.60 -14.49
N ALA A 234 -8.30 -33.33 -15.07
CA ALA A 234 -9.72 -33.24 -14.71
C ALA A 234 -9.96 -33.63 -13.24
N ASP A 235 -9.23 -34.61 -12.73
CA ASP A 235 -9.26 -35.04 -11.33
C ASP A 235 -8.76 -33.93 -10.38
N LEU A 236 -7.69 -33.19 -10.74
CA LEU A 236 -7.27 -32.00 -9.99
C LEU A 236 -8.40 -30.97 -9.90
N VAL A 237 -9.06 -30.66 -11.03
CA VAL A 237 -10.18 -29.71 -11.09
C VAL A 237 -11.36 -30.17 -10.24
N SER A 238 -11.64 -31.48 -10.22
CA SER A 238 -12.70 -32.09 -9.41
C SER A 238 -12.44 -31.88 -7.91
N ILE A 239 -11.22 -32.15 -7.44
CA ILE A 239 -10.83 -31.94 -6.04
C ILE A 239 -10.85 -30.44 -5.69
N SER A 240 -10.35 -29.57 -6.56
CA SER A 240 -10.44 -28.11 -6.38
C SER A 240 -11.88 -27.63 -6.27
N THR A 241 -12.80 -28.21 -7.05
CA THR A 241 -14.24 -27.90 -6.98
C THR A 241 -14.84 -28.29 -5.64
N LEU A 242 -14.48 -29.46 -5.10
CA LEU A 242 -14.91 -29.92 -3.77
C LEU A 242 -14.46 -28.95 -2.67
N LEU A 243 -13.17 -28.57 -2.70
CA LEU A 243 -12.57 -27.63 -1.74
C LEU A 243 -13.21 -26.24 -1.84
N TYR A 244 -13.40 -25.72 -3.06
CA TYR A 244 -14.06 -24.45 -3.29
C TYR A 244 -15.49 -24.42 -2.73
N ARG A 245 -16.27 -25.48 -2.95
CA ARG A 245 -17.65 -25.58 -2.43
C ARG A 245 -17.69 -25.59 -0.90
N GLY A 246 -16.76 -26.31 -0.26
CA GLY A 246 -16.62 -26.33 1.20
C GLY A 246 -16.31 -24.94 1.77
N LEU A 247 -15.40 -24.22 1.12
CA LEU A 247 -15.02 -22.87 1.50
C LEU A 247 -16.16 -21.86 1.31
N ALA A 248 -16.82 -21.89 0.15
CA ALA A 248 -17.94 -21.01 -0.17
C ALA A 248 -19.13 -21.22 0.79
N ALA A 249 -19.35 -22.43 1.26
CA ALA A 249 -20.36 -22.72 2.29
C ALA A 249 -20.02 -22.07 3.64
N LYS A 250 -18.75 -22.08 4.05
CA LYS A 250 -18.27 -21.46 5.31
C LYS A 250 -18.41 -19.93 5.29
N GLN A 251 -18.16 -19.29 4.14
CA GLN A 251 -18.25 -17.83 3.98
C GLN A 251 -19.69 -17.28 3.90
N ARG A 252 -20.70 -18.12 3.64
CA ARG A 252 -22.12 -17.70 3.68
C ARG A 252 -22.63 -17.50 5.11
N GLN A 253 -21.83 -17.81 6.13
CA GLN A 253 -22.19 -17.60 7.53
C GLN A 253 -22.02 -16.11 7.93
N PRO A 254 -23.03 -15.51 8.60
CA PRO A 254 -22.99 -14.11 8.98
C PRO A 254 -21.85 -13.83 9.98
N GLY A 255 -21.02 -12.82 9.68
CA GLY A 255 -19.88 -12.41 10.52
C GLY A 255 -18.49 -12.77 9.96
N THR A 256 -18.41 -13.43 8.79
CA THR A 256 -17.14 -13.72 8.13
C THR A 256 -16.73 -12.61 7.15
N LEU A 257 -15.47 -12.19 7.20
CA LEU A 257 -14.91 -11.17 6.29
C LEU A 257 -14.84 -11.73 4.85
N PRO A 258 -15.23 -10.94 3.83
CA PRO A 258 -15.46 -11.44 2.46
C PRO A 258 -14.18 -11.84 1.69
N ARG A 259 -12.97 -11.53 2.18
CA ARG A 259 -11.69 -11.97 1.60
C ARG A 259 -10.63 -12.19 2.69
N SER A 260 -10.13 -13.41 2.82
CA SER A 260 -9.03 -13.74 3.75
C SER A 260 -7.72 -14.00 3.00
N PHE A 261 -6.62 -13.47 3.54
CA PHE A 261 -5.26 -13.80 3.12
C PHE A 261 -4.74 -14.97 3.95
N THR A 262 -4.21 -16.01 3.29
CA THR A 262 -3.53 -17.13 3.95
C THR A 262 -2.05 -17.17 3.56
N LEU A 263 -1.19 -17.58 4.50
CA LEU A 263 0.24 -17.79 4.24
C LEU A 263 0.53 -19.13 3.55
N ASP A 264 -0.43 -20.05 3.55
CA ASP A 264 -0.30 -21.37 2.96
C ASP A 264 -0.71 -21.39 1.47
N ILE A 265 -0.47 -22.53 0.83
CA ILE A 265 -0.92 -22.82 -0.53
C ILE A 265 -2.28 -23.52 -0.45
N GLY A 266 -3.24 -23.10 -1.28
CA GLY A 266 -4.52 -23.76 -1.43
C GLY A 266 -4.67 -24.34 -2.85
N ILE A 267 -5.74 -23.96 -3.55
CA ILE A 267 -6.10 -24.54 -4.85
C ILE A 267 -5.58 -23.72 -6.04
N ILE A 268 -5.14 -22.47 -5.84
CA ILE A 268 -4.77 -21.59 -6.96
C ILE A 268 -3.56 -22.16 -7.74
N PRO A 269 -2.46 -22.61 -7.11
CA PRO A 269 -1.30 -23.06 -7.87
C PRO A 269 -1.52 -24.37 -8.65
N PRO A 270 -2.22 -25.39 -8.11
CA PRO A 270 -2.64 -26.55 -8.90
C PRO A 270 -3.54 -26.19 -10.09
N LEU A 271 -4.48 -25.25 -9.92
CA LEU A 271 -5.33 -24.78 -11.02
C LEU A 271 -4.53 -24.01 -12.07
N TYR A 272 -3.58 -23.17 -11.66
CA TYR A 272 -2.64 -22.53 -12.58
C TYR A 272 -1.85 -23.57 -13.37
N PHE A 273 -1.33 -24.61 -12.70
CA PHE A 273 -0.63 -25.70 -13.37
C PHE A 273 -1.53 -26.34 -14.44
N VAL A 274 -2.78 -26.69 -14.11
CA VAL A 274 -3.75 -27.22 -15.09
C VAL A 274 -3.92 -26.28 -16.29
N LEU A 275 -4.01 -24.98 -16.06
CA LEU A 275 -4.22 -24.00 -17.13
C LEU A 275 -3.03 -23.89 -18.08
N VAL A 276 -1.79 -24.02 -17.58
CA VAL A 276 -0.58 -23.91 -18.41
C VAL A 276 -0.11 -25.24 -18.99
N SER A 277 -0.56 -26.38 -18.44
CA SER A 277 -0.09 -27.71 -18.86
C SER A 277 -1.15 -28.56 -19.56
N CYS A 278 -2.45 -28.36 -19.31
CA CYS A 278 -3.52 -29.15 -19.95
C CYS A 278 -3.82 -28.64 -21.37
N GLN A 279 -4.03 -29.55 -22.32
CA GLN A 279 -4.43 -29.24 -23.70
C GLN A 279 -5.94 -29.36 -23.95
N ASP A 280 -6.71 -29.80 -22.95
CA ASP A 280 -8.16 -29.97 -23.07
C ASP A 280 -8.91 -28.66 -22.69
N PRO A 281 -9.64 -28.04 -23.64
CA PRO A 281 -10.30 -26.76 -23.40
C PRO A 281 -11.41 -26.84 -22.34
N MET A 282 -12.07 -27.99 -22.18
CA MET A 282 -13.16 -28.13 -21.22
C MET A 282 -12.63 -28.18 -19.78
N VAL A 283 -11.52 -28.89 -19.58
CA VAL A 283 -10.81 -28.92 -18.30
C VAL A 283 -10.26 -27.53 -17.96
N GLN A 284 -9.66 -26.83 -18.93
CA GLN A 284 -9.16 -25.46 -18.73
C GLN A 284 -10.28 -24.47 -18.40
N ALA A 285 -11.41 -24.52 -19.12
CA ALA A 285 -12.58 -23.67 -18.84
C ALA A 285 -13.15 -23.89 -17.43
N SER A 286 -13.19 -25.15 -16.99
CA SER A 286 -13.64 -25.50 -15.63
C SER A 286 -12.68 -24.95 -14.57
N ALA A 287 -11.37 -25.01 -14.81
CA ALA A 287 -10.37 -24.42 -13.91
C ALA A 287 -10.46 -22.89 -13.83
N LEU A 288 -10.65 -22.21 -14.97
CA LEU A 288 -10.85 -20.75 -15.01
C LEU A 288 -12.09 -20.32 -14.23
N ALA A 289 -13.21 -21.04 -14.38
CA ALA A 289 -14.46 -20.73 -13.69
C ALA A 289 -14.31 -20.76 -12.15
N ILE A 290 -13.48 -21.67 -11.61
CA ILE A 290 -13.21 -21.72 -10.17
C ILE A 290 -12.41 -20.49 -9.71
N LEU A 291 -11.42 -20.04 -10.50
CA LEU A 291 -10.56 -18.91 -10.14
C LEU A 291 -11.27 -17.55 -10.17
N GLN A 292 -12.26 -17.37 -11.05
CA GLN A 292 -12.99 -16.11 -11.22
C GLN A 292 -13.70 -15.62 -9.94
N ASP A 293 -14.24 -16.56 -9.15
CA ASP A 293 -14.98 -16.26 -7.93
C ASP A 293 -14.29 -16.81 -6.68
N TYR A 294 -12.97 -17.06 -6.76
CA TYR A 294 -12.23 -17.60 -5.64
C TYR A 294 -12.04 -16.54 -4.55
N PRO A 295 -12.48 -16.79 -3.30
CA PRO A 295 -12.65 -15.72 -2.32
C PRO A 295 -11.41 -15.50 -1.43
N GLN A 296 -10.35 -16.27 -1.63
CA GLN A 296 -9.13 -16.20 -0.82
C GLN A 296 -7.91 -15.83 -1.66
N ARG A 297 -6.98 -15.15 -1.00
CA ARG A 297 -5.64 -14.93 -1.53
C ARG A 297 -4.69 -15.92 -0.86
N GLU A 298 -3.97 -16.71 -1.65
CA GLU A 298 -3.13 -17.80 -1.17
C GLU A 298 -1.66 -17.44 -1.34
N ASN A 299 -0.98 -17.10 -0.26
CA ASN A 299 0.40 -16.64 -0.28
C ASN A 299 0.61 -15.59 -1.42
N LEU A 300 1.52 -15.83 -2.35
CA LEU A 300 1.84 -15.01 -3.50
C LEU A 300 0.76 -14.97 -4.59
N TRP A 301 -0.26 -15.82 -4.51
CA TRP A 301 -1.27 -16.03 -5.55
C TRP A 301 -2.58 -15.30 -5.27
N ASP A 302 -3.13 -14.73 -6.34
CA ASP A 302 -4.46 -14.14 -6.38
C ASP A 302 -5.22 -14.74 -7.56
N GLY A 303 -6.34 -15.42 -7.28
CA GLY A 303 -7.11 -16.15 -8.28
C GLY A 303 -7.66 -15.24 -9.38
N ASN A 304 -8.07 -14.01 -9.04
CA ASN A 304 -8.60 -13.05 -10.00
C ASN A 304 -7.51 -12.51 -10.91
N LEU A 305 -6.31 -12.28 -10.37
CA LEU A 305 -5.16 -11.87 -11.18
C LEU A 305 -4.73 -12.97 -12.14
N VAL A 306 -4.67 -14.23 -11.67
CA VAL A 306 -4.34 -15.39 -12.53
C VAL A 306 -5.37 -15.56 -13.63
N HIS A 307 -6.66 -15.51 -13.29
CA HIS A 307 -7.76 -15.59 -14.26
C HIS A 307 -7.63 -14.49 -15.33
N SER A 308 -7.50 -13.23 -14.91
CA SER A 308 -7.41 -12.09 -15.82
C SER A 308 -6.18 -12.17 -16.75
N LEU A 309 -5.03 -12.58 -16.21
CA LEU A 309 -3.81 -12.75 -16.98
C LEU A 309 -3.98 -13.83 -18.06
N LEU A 310 -4.50 -14.99 -17.69
CA LEU A 310 -4.61 -16.13 -18.61
C LEU A 310 -5.69 -15.93 -19.68
N VAL A 311 -6.81 -15.30 -19.34
CA VAL A 311 -7.82 -14.89 -20.35
C VAL A 311 -7.22 -13.90 -21.34
N THR A 312 -6.41 -12.95 -20.87
CA THR A 312 -5.70 -12.00 -21.76
C THR A 312 -4.76 -12.73 -22.71
N VAL A 313 -3.96 -13.69 -22.20
CA VAL A 313 -3.04 -14.50 -23.02
C VAL A 313 -3.79 -15.38 -24.02
N GLN A 314 -4.90 -16.01 -23.63
CA GLN A 314 -5.73 -16.82 -24.52
C GLN A 314 -6.35 -15.98 -25.64
N ASN A 315 -6.82 -14.77 -25.33
CA ASN A 315 -7.35 -13.83 -26.32
C ASN A 315 -6.25 -13.34 -27.28
N MET A 316 -5.02 -13.17 -26.81
CA MET A 316 -3.87 -12.82 -27.68
C MET A 316 -3.45 -13.99 -28.58
N ALA A 317 -3.51 -15.23 -28.09
CA ALA A 317 -3.14 -16.43 -28.86
C ALA A 317 -4.15 -16.76 -29.97
N ALA A 318 -5.40 -16.31 -29.85
CA ALA A 318 -6.45 -16.52 -30.86
C ALA A 318 -6.30 -15.68 -32.14
N PHE A 319 -5.36 -14.72 -32.20
CA PHE A 319 -5.12 -13.86 -33.37
C PHE A 319 -3.62 -13.75 -33.71
N PRO A 320 -3.03 -14.72 -34.43
CA PRO A 320 -1.58 -14.74 -34.66
C PRO A 320 -1.07 -13.76 -35.73
N HIS A 321 -1.94 -13.22 -36.59
CA HIS A 321 -1.56 -12.30 -37.65
C HIS A 321 -2.64 -11.26 -37.89
N ASP A 322 -2.63 -10.26 -37.04
CA ASP A 322 -2.78 -8.86 -37.36
C ASP A 322 -2.49 -8.19 -36.03
N ILE A 323 -1.48 -7.31 -35.94
CA ILE A 323 -1.56 -6.28 -34.92
C ILE A 323 -2.73 -5.44 -35.44
N PRO A 324 -3.94 -5.53 -34.88
CA PRO A 324 -4.93 -4.53 -35.25
C PRO A 324 -4.26 -3.25 -34.77
N ALA A 325 -4.09 -2.27 -35.66
CA ALA A 325 -4.00 -0.90 -35.19
C ALA A 325 -5.10 -0.80 -34.15
N ILE A 326 -4.74 -0.53 -32.89
CA ILE A 326 -5.73 -0.35 -31.83
C ILE A 326 -6.70 0.66 -32.42
N ALA A 327 -7.83 0.16 -32.90
CA ALA A 327 -8.94 1.02 -33.18
C ALA A 327 -9.18 1.62 -31.81
N ASP A 328 -9.07 2.94 -31.71
CA ASP A 328 -9.62 3.69 -30.61
C ASP A 328 -11.12 3.33 -30.55
N GLU A 329 -11.44 2.16 -30.01
CA GLU A 329 -12.71 1.94 -29.35
C GLU A 329 -12.65 2.91 -28.19
N LYS A 330 -13.17 4.11 -28.47
CA LYS A 330 -13.56 5.06 -27.45
C LYS A 330 -14.63 4.37 -26.63
N THR A 331 -14.22 3.54 -25.68
CA THR A 331 -15.07 3.06 -24.60
C THR A 331 -15.51 4.32 -23.88
N GLY A 332 -16.69 4.82 -24.22
CA GLY A 332 -17.29 5.96 -23.55
C GLY A 332 -17.44 5.61 -22.08
N PHE A 333 -16.94 6.47 -21.20
CA PHE A 333 -17.31 6.41 -19.80
C PHE A 333 -18.66 7.12 -19.64
N ASP A 334 -19.68 6.40 -19.20
CA ASP A 334 -20.94 7.04 -18.82
C ASP A 334 -20.72 7.88 -17.55
N LEU A 335 -21.19 9.13 -17.61
CA LEU A 335 -21.16 10.05 -16.49
C LEU A 335 -22.21 9.61 -15.45
N ASN A 336 -21.77 8.82 -14.46
CA ASN A 336 -22.66 8.26 -13.43
C ASN A 336 -23.18 9.28 -12.38
N VAL A 337 -22.81 10.56 -12.48
CA VAL A 337 -23.27 11.63 -11.57
C VAL A 337 -23.77 12.84 -12.35
N GLN A 338 -25.07 13.12 -12.28
CA GLN A 338 -25.61 14.42 -12.67
C GLN A 338 -25.59 15.35 -11.45
N HIS A 339 -24.64 16.28 -11.43
CA HIS A 339 -24.41 17.14 -10.25
C HIS A 339 -25.58 18.08 -9.93
N GLY A 340 -26.39 18.46 -10.93
CA GLY A 340 -27.62 19.26 -10.72
C GLY A 340 -27.40 20.64 -10.07
N HIS A 341 -26.20 21.19 -10.17
CA HIS A 341 -25.93 22.60 -9.85
C HIS A 341 -26.39 23.48 -11.02
N HIS A 342 -26.75 24.73 -10.73
CA HIS A 342 -27.16 25.70 -11.76
C HIS A 342 -25.98 26.50 -12.33
N ASP A 343 -24.78 26.21 -11.85
CA ASP A 343 -23.56 26.91 -12.22
C ASP A 343 -22.36 25.93 -12.15
N LEU A 344 -21.17 26.42 -12.49
CA LEU A 344 -19.93 25.66 -12.57
C LEU A 344 -19.57 25.02 -11.22
N VAL A 345 -19.27 23.72 -11.25
CA VAL A 345 -18.70 22.99 -10.12
C VAL A 345 -17.21 23.27 -10.05
N GLN A 346 -16.75 23.79 -8.91
CA GLN A 346 -15.37 24.25 -8.69
C GLN A 346 -14.59 23.37 -7.72
N ALA A 347 -15.30 22.77 -6.77
CA ALA A 347 -14.72 21.93 -5.73
C ALA A 347 -15.41 20.57 -5.69
N VAL A 348 -14.62 19.51 -5.56
CA VAL A 348 -15.10 18.13 -5.39
C VAL A 348 -14.24 17.48 -4.32
N ALA A 349 -14.86 16.71 -3.42
CA ALA A 349 -14.15 15.95 -2.41
C ALA A 349 -14.88 14.62 -2.13
N PHE A 350 -14.13 13.54 -2.00
CA PHE A 350 -14.62 12.24 -1.57
C PHE A 350 -14.34 12.02 -0.08
N ASN A 351 -15.19 11.23 0.58
CA ASN A 351 -14.87 10.75 1.92
C ASN A 351 -13.81 9.63 1.86
N ALA A 352 -13.29 9.25 3.03
CA ALA A 352 -12.23 8.23 3.14
C ALA A 352 -12.62 6.85 2.56
N TYR A 353 -13.92 6.54 2.44
CA TYR A 353 -14.41 5.27 1.91
C TYR A 353 -14.66 5.30 0.39
N GLY A 354 -14.63 6.47 -0.24
CA GLY A 354 -14.94 6.63 -1.68
C GLY A 354 -16.41 6.37 -2.05
N ASP A 355 -17.29 6.22 -1.07
CA ASP A 355 -18.73 5.97 -1.25
C ASP A 355 -19.58 7.24 -1.07
N ARG A 356 -18.97 8.37 -0.67
CA ARG A 356 -19.62 9.68 -0.63
C ARG A 356 -18.79 10.72 -1.36
N CYS A 357 -19.48 11.62 -2.04
CA CYS A 357 -18.89 12.72 -2.79
C CYS A 357 -19.61 14.03 -2.44
N ALA A 358 -18.86 15.10 -2.20
CA ALA A 358 -19.36 16.45 -2.05
C ALA A 358 -18.93 17.30 -3.23
N THR A 359 -19.84 18.10 -3.79
CA THR A 359 -19.57 19.06 -4.85
C THR A 359 -19.93 20.47 -4.40
N GLY A 360 -19.05 21.43 -4.69
CA GLY A 360 -19.22 22.85 -4.39
C GLY A 360 -19.20 23.65 -5.68
N SER A 361 -20.11 24.61 -5.80
CA SER A 361 -20.35 25.36 -7.04
C SER A 361 -20.18 26.86 -6.84
N VAL A 362 -20.07 27.57 -7.96
CA VAL A 362 -20.15 29.03 -8.06
C VAL A 362 -21.48 29.56 -7.46
N ASP A 363 -22.55 28.76 -7.49
CA ASP A 363 -23.85 29.09 -6.90
C ASP A 363 -23.87 29.17 -5.35
N GLY A 364 -22.73 28.91 -4.70
CA GLY A 364 -22.57 28.96 -3.24
C GLY A 364 -23.20 27.77 -2.50
N LYS A 365 -23.67 26.75 -3.23
CA LYS A 365 -24.26 25.55 -2.64
C LYS A 365 -23.28 24.39 -2.61
N ILE A 366 -23.40 23.58 -1.57
CA ILE A 366 -22.78 22.25 -1.50
C ILE A 366 -23.87 21.21 -1.75
N LYS A 367 -23.52 20.19 -2.53
CA LYS A 367 -24.33 18.98 -2.70
C LYS A 367 -23.53 17.77 -2.26
N VAL A 368 -24.20 16.83 -1.60
CA VAL A 368 -23.61 15.55 -1.18
C VAL A 368 -24.33 14.44 -1.90
N PHE A 369 -23.57 13.44 -2.34
CA PHE A 369 -24.05 12.24 -3.04
C PHE A 369 -23.51 11.00 -2.35
N ASN A 370 -24.35 9.96 -2.28
CA ASN A 370 -23.98 8.64 -1.76
C ASN A 370 -23.97 7.64 -2.91
N ARG A 371 -22.94 6.80 -2.97
CA ARG A 371 -22.83 5.70 -3.92
C ARG A 371 -23.51 4.47 -3.34
N HIS A 372 -24.44 3.89 -4.09
CA HIS A 372 -25.11 2.65 -3.69
C HIS A 372 -24.34 1.42 -4.16
N LYS A 373 -24.73 0.22 -3.72
CA LYS A 373 -24.01 -1.04 -3.99
C LYS A 373 -23.91 -1.41 -5.48
N ASP A 374 -24.84 -0.90 -6.28
CA ASP A 374 -24.88 -1.00 -7.74
C ASP A 374 -23.89 -0.04 -8.45
N GLY A 375 -23.21 0.82 -7.69
CA GLY A 375 -22.27 1.81 -8.20
C GLY A 375 -22.91 3.13 -8.65
N VAL A 376 -24.24 3.28 -8.52
CA VAL A 376 -24.99 4.48 -8.88
C VAL A 376 -24.89 5.53 -7.77
N TRP A 377 -24.75 6.79 -8.15
CA TRP A 377 -24.71 7.91 -7.22
C TRP A 377 -26.08 8.53 -7.03
N HIS A 378 -26.55 8.59 -5.79
CA HIS A 378 -27.79 9.24 -5.41
C HIS A 378 -27.52 10.53 -4.64
N HIS A 379 -28.32 11.55 -4.94
CA HIS A 379 -28.33 12.78 -4.18
C HIS A 379 -28.71 12.52 -2.71
N CYS A 380 -27.94 13.10 -1.78
CA CYS A 380 -28.13 12.99 -0.34
C CYS A 380 -28.63 14.31 0.26
N ASP A 381 -27.95 15.42 -0.02
CA ASP A 381 -28.31 16.74 0.54
C ASP A 381 -27.89 17.91 -0.37
N THR A 382 -28.54 19.07 -0.20
CA THR A 382 -28.14 20.35 -0.80
C THR A 382 -28.47 21.50 0.15
N TRP A 383 -27.50 22.36 0.41
CA TRP A 383 -27.72 23.59 1.18
C TRP A 383 -26.87 24.75 0.64
N GLY A 384 -27.30 25.98 0.94
CA GLY A 384 -26.53 27.19 0.65
C GLY A 384 -25.45 27.39 1.70
N ALA A 385 -24.22 27.00 1.38
CA ALA A 385 -23.10 26.99 2.32
C ALA A 385 -22.41 28.36 2.43
N HIS A 386 -22.24 29.03 1.29
CA HIS A 386 -21.54 30.30 1.16
C HIS A 386 -22.38 31.31 0.37
N GLY A 387 -22.03 32.59 0.50
CA GLY A 387 -22.71 33.67 -0.24
C GLY A 387 -22.23 33.84 -1.69
N GLY A 388 -21.27 33.01 -2.12
CA GLY A 388 -20.68 33.01 -3.44
C GLY A 388 -19.89 31.73 -3.67
N GLU A 389 -19.00 31.74 -4.65
CA GLU A 389 -18.27 30.57 -5.14
C GLU A 389 -17.55 29.78 -4.04
N ILE A 390 -17.69 28.45 -4.11
CA ILE A 390 -16.99 27.51 -3.25
C ILE A 390 -15.67 27.12 -3.91
N LEU A 391 -14.55 27.53 -3.31
CA LEU A 391 -13.21 27.34 -3.86
C LEU A 391 -12.63 25.96 -3.56
N GLU A 392 -12.86 25.48 -2.34
CA GLU A 392 -12.27 24.23 -1.85
C GLU A 392 -13.23 23.48 -0.93
N LEU A 393 -13.15 22.15 -0.97
CA LEU A 393 -13.84 21.20 -0.09
C LEU A 393 -12.84 20.16 0.41
N GLN A 394 -13.06 19.66 1.63
CA GLN A 394 -12.32 18.53 2.19
C GLN A 394 -13.25 17.75 3.13
N TRP A 395 -13.32 16.43 2.97
CA TRP A 395 -13.91 15.55 3.99
C TRP A 395 -12.89 15.29 5.09
N LEU A 396 -13.35 15.27 6.34
CA LEU A 396 -12.53 14.85 7.46
C LEU A 396 -12.71 13.36 7.76
N PRO A 397 -11.71 12.70 8.37
CA PRO A 397 -11.83 11.30 8.78
C PRO A 397 -13.03 11.08 9.71
N PRO A 398 -13.72 9.92 9.58
CA PRO A 398 -14.85 9.57 10.44
C PRO A 398 -14.46 9.38 11.91
N THR A 399 -13.16 9.24 12.19
CA THR A 399 -12.58 9.19 13.54
C THR A 399 -12.73 10.50 14.31
N VAL A 400 -12.87 11.64 13.62
CA VAL A 400 -13.20 12.94 14.26
C VAL A 400 -14.68 13.00 14.59
N TYR A 401 -15.51 12.75 13.59
CA TYR A 401 -16.97 12.72 13.67
C TYR A 401 -17.50 12.02 12.41
N PRO A 402 -18.61 11.26 12.45
CA PRO A 402 -19.00 10.36 11.37
C PRO A 402 -19.05 10.96 9.97
N ASN A 403 -19.51 12.21 9.84
CA ASN A 403 -19.58 12.92 8.56
C ASN A 403 -19.32 14.42 8.75
N LEU A 404 -18.11 14.85 8.41
CA LEU A 404 -17.68 16.25 8.45
C LEU A 404 -17.16 16.70 7.10
N ILE A 405 -17.59 17.88 6.69
CA ILE A 405 -17.14 18.55 5.48
C ILE A 405 -16.62 19.94 5.85
N ALA A 406 -15.41 20.25 5.42
CA ALA A 406 -14.85 21.59 5.47
C ALA A 406 -14.99 22.27 4.12
N SER A 407 -15.26 23.58 4.12
CA SER A 407 -15.40 24.38 2.91
C SER A 407 -14.79 25.77 3.04
N LEU A 408 -14.35 26.32 1.90
CA LEU A 408 -13.86 27.68 1.78
C LEU A 408 -14.58 28.40 0.65
N GLY A 409 -15.19 29.55 0.97
CA GLY A 409 -15.85 30.42 0.00
C GLY A 409 -14.93 31.54 -0.51
N ILE A 410 -15.23 32.09 -1.68
CA ILE A 410 -14.52 33.20 -2.33
C ILE A 410 -14.44 34.45 -1.44
N GLU A 411 -15.44 34.64 -0.56
CA GLU A 411 -15.47 35.70 0.44
C GLU A 411 -14.41 35.54 1.55
N GLY A 412 -13.65 34.44 1.54
CA GLY A 412 -12.58 34.16 2.49
C GLY A 412 -13.07 33.65 3.84
N ARG A 413 -14.24 33.01 3.87
CA ARG A 413 -14.78 32.35 5.06
C ARG A 413 -14.57 30.85 4.98
N PHE A 414 -13.93 30.31 6.02
CA PHE A 414 -13.81 28.88 6.26
C PHE A 414 -14.99 28.42 7.10
N LYS A 415 -15.60 27.28 6.75
CA LYS A 415 -16.72 26.68 7.49
C LYS A 415 -16.56 25.17 7.62
N LEU A 416 -17.01 24.64 8.74
CA LEU A 416 -17.11 23.21 9.02
C LEU A 416 -18.57 22.80 9.18
N TRP A 417 -18.97 21.72 8.52
CA TRP A 417 -20.33 21.21 8.47
C TRP A 417 -20.39 19.80 9.03
N ALA A 418 -21.16 19.59 10.08
CA ALA A 418 -21.44 18.28 10.65
C ALA A 418 -22.78 17.77 10.12
N GLU A 419 -22.83 16.52 9.69
CA GLU A 419 -24.09 15.87 9.31
C GLU A 419 -24.89 15.50 10.57
N ASP A 420 -26.17 15.82 10.57
CA ASP A 420 -27.18 15.20 11.39
C ASP A 420 -27.99 14.22 10.53
N PRO A 421 -27.74 12.89 10.63
CA PRO A 421 -28.46 11.89 9.86
C PRO A 421 -29.96 11.83 10.17
N SER A 422 -30.38 12.34 11.33
CA SER A 422 -31.78 12.37 11.75
C SER A 422 -32.57 13.52 11.11
N ALA A 423 -31.88 14.53 10.59
CA ALA A 423 -32.51 15.65 9.91
C ALA A 423 -33.03 15.28 8.51
N ALA A 424 -34.10 15.97 8.10
CA ALA A 424 -34.64 15.83 6.75
C ALA A 424 -33.60 16.25 5.69
N PRO A 425 -33.61 15.64 4.48
CA PRO A 425 -32.85 16.15 3.34
C PRO A 425 -33.10 17.65 3.12
N GLY A 426 -32.05 18.40 2.83
CA GLY A 426 -32.00 19.87 2.80
C GLY A 426 -31.48 20.49 4.11
N ARG A 427 -31.39 19.72 5.20
CA ARG A 427 -31.03 20.21 6.54
C ARG A 427 -29.98 19.36 7.25
N ARG A 428 -29.48 18.28 6.64
CA ARG A 428 -28.56 17.35 7.30
C ARG A 428 -27.24 18.03 7.66
N PHE A 429 -26.74 18.89 6.78
CA PHE A 429 -25.52 19.66 7.04
C PHE A 429 -25.80 21.11 7.47
N SER A 430 -27.06 21.46 7.75
CA SER A 430 -27.48 22.83 8.05
C SER A 430 -28.54 22.81 9.16
N ALA A 431 -28.09 22.91 10.41
CA ALA A 431 -28.92 22.88 11.62
C ALA A 431 -29.83 24.13 11.83
N SER A 432 -30.26 24.81 10.76
CA SER A 432 -31.01 26.06 10.88
C SER A 432 -32.52 25.86 10.96
N ASN A 433 -33.15 26.55 11.91
CA ASN A 433 -34.61 26.72 12.02
C ASN A 433 -35.16 27.86 11.12
N ARG A 434 -34.30 28.63 10.44
CA ARG A 434 -34.69 29.74 9.56
C ARG A 434 -34.28 29.45 8.11
N ALA A 435 -35.16 29.77 7.16
CA ALA A 435 -35.01 29.43 5.75
C ALA A 435 -33.83 30.10 5.01
N THR A 436 -33.11 31.04 5.63
CA THR A 436 -32.19 31.95 4.92
C THR A 436 -30.72 31.86 5.33
N THR A 437 -30.35 31.20 6.43
CA THR A 437 -28.94 31.04 6.82
C THR A 437 -28.67 29.66 7.40
N SER A 438 -27.85 28.86 6.73
CA SER A 438 -27.36 27.58 7.25
C SER A 438 -26.35 27.83 8.38
N LYS A 439 -26.52 27.16 9.52
CA LYS A 439 -25.59 27.25 10.65
C LYS A 439 -24.49 26.20 10.50
N ALA A 440 -23.25 26.65 10.31
CA ALA A 440 -22.07 25.79 10.34
C ALA A 440 -21.75 25.34 11.78
N ALA A 441 -21.10 24.20 11.93
CA ALA A 441 -20.60 23.72 13.22
C ALA A 441 -19.46 24.62 13.74
N TYR A 442 -18.65 25.13 12.82
CA TYR A 442 -17.59 26.10 13.10
C TYR A 442 -17.41 27.03 11.88
N GLU A 443 -17.08 28.29 12.13
CA GLU A 443 -16.80 29.28 11.09
C GLU A 443 -15.61 30.15 11.51
N MET A 444 -14.70 30.40 10.56
CA MET A 444 -13.58 31.30 10.76
C MET A 444 -13.43 32.25 9.57
N ARG A 445 -13.11 33.52 9.87
CA ARG A 445 -12.85 34.57 8.88
C ARG A 445 -11.65 35.40 9.28
N SER A 446 -10.87 35.84 8.31
CA SER A 446 -9.82 36.82 8.53
C SER A 446 -10.41 38.22 8.66
N ALA A 447 -9.86 39.03 9.56
CA ALA A 447 -10.25 40.43 9.73
C ALA A 447 -9.69 41.37 8.64
N LYS A 448 -8.61 40.95 7.94
CA LYS A 448 -7.85 41.82 7.02
C LYS A 448 -7.84 41.32 5.58
N PHE A 449 -7.52 40.05 5.38
CA PHE A 449 -7.28 39.48 4.04
C PHE A 449 -8.02 38.16 3.90
N PRO A 450 -8.87 37.99 2.88
CA PRO A 450 -9.64 36.77 2.73
C PRO A 450 -8.74 35.56 2.52
N TYR A 451 -9.14 34.42 3.09
CA TYR A 451 -8.49 33.13 2.88
C TYR A 451 -8.68 32.65 1.43
N ARG A 452 -7.68 31.92 0.92
CA ARG A 452 -7.61 31.45 -0.47
C ARG A 452 -7.37 29.95 -0.61
N SER A 453 -6.81 29.31 0.42
CA SER A 453 -6.71 27.86 0.48
C SER A 453 -6.69 27.39 1.94
N PHE A 454 -7.13 26.16 2.17
CA PHE A 454 -7.05 25.51 3.47
C PHE A 454 -6.64 24.05 3.36
N SER A 455 -6.16 23.50 4.46
CA SER A 455 -5.98 22.07 4.64
C SER A 455 -6.21 21.71 6.09
N MET A 456 -6.84 20.57 6.32
CA MET A 456 -6.97 19.99 7.66
C MET A 456 -6.27 18.64 7.74
N LYS A 457 -5.73 18.32 8.92
CA LYS A 457 -5.12 17.02 9.25
C LYS A 457 -5.60 16.59 10.63
N HIS A 458 -5.98 15.33 10.77
CA HIS A 458 -6.27 14.73 12.06
C HIS A 458 -5.18 13.72 12.40
N ASN A 459 -4.65 13.78 13.62
CA ASN A 459 -3.77 12.75 14.15
C ASN A 459 -4.60 11.79 15.00
N GLU A 460 -4.70 10.53 14.58
CA GLU A 460 -5.54 9.53 15.27
C GLU A 460 -4.98 9.13 16.64
N GLU A 461 -3.66 9.21 16.84
CA GLU A 461 -2.99 8.85 18.09
C GLU A 461 -3.19 9.93 19.15
N THR A 462 -2.90 11.19 18.82
CA THR A 462 -3.06 12.31 19.76
C THR A 462 -4.48 12.87 19.82
N ARG A 463 -5.32 12.49 18.85
CA ARG A 463 -6.67 13.04 18.58
C ARG A 463 -6.71 14.52 18.23
N HIS A 464 -5.56 15.18 18.06
CA HIS A 464 -5.53 16.59 17.67
C HIS A 464 -5.90 16.77 16.21
N THR A 465 -6.68 17.83 15.94
CA THR A 465 -7.03 18.25 14.58
C THR A 465 -6.37 19.58 14.28
N TYR A 466 -5.62 19.63 13.19
CA TYR A 466 -4.88 20.80 12.74
C TYR A 466 -5.55 21.43 11.53
N LEU A 467 -5.58 22.77 11.50
CA LEU A 467 -6.14 23.56 10.41
C LEU A 467 -5.11 24.58 9.93
N ALA A 468 -4.75 24.52 8.65
CA ALA A 468 -3.92 25.49 7.99
C ALA A 468 -4.78 26.40 7.09
N LEU A 469 -4.62 27.71 7.21
CA LEU A 469 -5.34 28.73 6.43
C LEU A 469 -4.37 29.70 5.78
N LEU A 470 -4.41 29.79 4.46
CA LEU A 470 -3.55 30.67 3.67
C LEU A 470 -4.34 31.88 3.16
N ALA A 471 -3.94 33.07 3.60
CA ALA A 471 -4.56 34.34 3.25
C ALA A 471 -4.01 34.91 1.93
N SER A 472 -4.81 35.78 1.29
CA SER A 472 -4.47 36.44 0.02
C SER A 472 -3.28 37.40 0.07
N ASP A 473 -2.79 37.77 1.26
CA ASP A 473 -1.55 38.54 1.43
C ASP A 473 -0.31 37.64 1.61
N GLY A 474 -0.46 36.32 1.48
CA GLY A 474 0.62 35.35 1.60
C GLY A 474 0.91 34.91 3.04
N ARG A 475 0.08 35.28 4.03
CA ARG A 475 0.21 34.79 5.41
C ARG A 475 -0.46 33.43 5.60
N LEU A 476 0.28 32.50 6.18
CA LEU A 476 -0.18 31.19 6.61
C LEU A 476 -0.41 31.20 8.12
N MET A 477 -1.62 30.79 8.52
CA MET A 477 -2.02 30.59 9.91
C MET A 477 -2.21 29.10 10.14
N VAL A 478 -1.66 28.56 11.22
CA VAL A 478 -1.90 27.18 11.64
C VAL A 478 -2.58 27.17 12.99
N TYR A 479 -3.65 26.38 13.10
CA TYR A 479 -4.44 26.22 14.30
C TYR A 479 -4.47 24.75 14.74
N GLU A 480 -4.71 24.54 16.02
CA GLU A 480 -4.88 23.25 16.67
C GLU A 480 -6.22 23.20 17.41
N ASN A 481 -6.86 22.05 17.38
CA ASN A 481 -7.99 21.72 18.21
C ASN A 481 -7.53 20.72 19.27
N GLU A 482 -7.40 21.21 20.50
CA GLU A 482 -6.95 20.42 21.66
C GLU A 482 -8.04 19.52 22.23
N GLN A 483 -9.31 19.90 22.04
CA GLN A 483 -10.49 19.19 22.54
C GLN A 483 -11.26 18.58 21.37
N PRO A 484 -11.02 17.32 21.00
CA PRO A 484 -11.65 16.68 19.85
C PRO A 484 -13.19 16.68 19.94
N GLU A 485 -13.69 16.61 21.17
CA GLU A 485 -15.13 16.67 21.50
C GLU A 485 -15.75 18.04 21.13
N ASN A 486 -14.94 19.11 21.16
CA ASN A 486 -15.36 20.49 20.94
C ASN A 486 -14.81 21.03 19.61
N MET A 487 -15.54 20.78 18.53
CA MET A 487 -15.19 21.26 17.19
C MET A 487 -15.41 22.76 16.97
N SER A 488 -15.87 23.51 17.98
CA SER A 488 -16.20 24.93 17.85
C SER A 488 -15.05 25.88 18.19
N GLU A 489 -13.91 25.32 18.63
CA GLU A 489 -12.76 26.10 19.10
C GLU A 489 -11.46 25.59 18.48
N TYR A 490 -10.66 26.52 17.95
CA TYR A 490 -9.35 26.25 17.38
C TYR A 490 -8.39 27.34 17.86
N THR A 491 -7.26 26.94 18.43
CA THR A 491 -6.24 27.84 18.97
C THR A 491 -5.12 28.03 17.95
N ALA A 492 -4.63 29.25 17.77
CA ALA A 492 -3.54 29.51 16.83
C ALA A 492 -2.21 29.02 17.41
N ILE A 493 -1.49 28.19 16.66
CA ILE A 493 -0.18 27.66 17.08
C ILE A 493 0.98 28.42 16.42
N ASP A 494 0.84 28.86 15.17
CA ASP A 494 1.86 29.63 14.45
C ASP A 494 1.25 30.52 13.34
N GLU A 495 1.94 31.62 13.02
CA GLU A 495 1.62 32.59 11.96
C GLU A 495 2.92 33.04 11.28
N PHE A 496 2.99 32.94 9.94
CA PHE A 496 4.13 33.44 9.18
C PHE A 496 3.80 33.76 7.72
N SER A 497 4.66 34.57 7.07
CA SER A 497 4.53 34.88 5.64
C SER A 497 5.26 33.85 4.77
N VAL A 498 4.57 33.33 3.76
CA VAL A 498 5.11 32.35 2.81
C VAL A 498 5.75 33.03 1.60
N CYS A 499 5.23 34.18 1.20
CA CYS A 499 5.79 35.02 0.14
C CYS A 499 5.63 36.51 0.49
N PRO A 500 6.33 37.41 -0.22
CA PRO A 500 6.02 38.83 -0.17
C PRO A 500 4.56 39.08 -0.53
N LYS A 501 3.97 40.12 0.07
CA LYS A 501 2.59 40.50 -0.19
C LYS A 501 2.39 40.81 -1.68
N PRO A 502 1.45 40.15 -2.38
CA PRO A 502 1.17 40.45 -3.79
C PRO A 502 0.69 41.89 -4.00
N SER A 503 0.96 42.42 -5.20
CA SER A 503 0.51 43.74 -5.61
C SER A 503 -1.00 43.77 -5.80
N ARG A 504 -1.62 44.94 -5.62
CA ARG A 504 -3.07 45.07 -5.80
C ARG A 504 -3.46 44.79 -7.27
N GLY A 505 -4.38 43.86 -7.48
CA GLY A 505 -4.86 43.48 -8.82
C GLY A 505 -3.96 42.47 -9.55
N GLU A 506 -2.85 42.06 -8.93
CA GLU A 506 -2.04 40.95 -9.42
C GLU A 506 -2.84 39.65 -9.33
N GLU A 507 -2.69 38.79 -10.35
CA GLU A 507 -3.26 37.45 -10.29
C GLU A 507 -2.51 36.64 -9.23
N ILE A 508 -3.25 36.13 -8.25
CA ILE A 508 -2.69 35.35 -7.14
C ILE A 508 -2.99 33.87 -7.29
N SER A 509 -2.05 33.03 -6.83
CA SER A 509 -2.26 31.60 -6.68
C SER A 509 -1.68 31.13 -5.36
N PHE A 510 -2.53 30.50 -4.56
CA PHE A 510 -2.22 30.09 -3.20
C PHE A 510 -2.80 28.71 -2.96
N LYS A 511 -1.96 27.76 -2.52
CA LYS A 511 -2.39 26.41 -2.16
C LYS A 511 -1.64 25.92 -0.95
N VAL A 512 -2.33 25.32 0.01
CA VAL A 512 -1.73 24.65 1.16
C VAL A 512 -2.26 23.23 1.31
N ARG A 513 -1.38 22.28 1.60
CA ARG A 513 -1.73 20.90 1.95
C ARG A 513 -0.86 20.39 3.09
N PHE A 514 -1.48 19.74 4.07
CA PHE A 514 -0.76 18.94 5.06
C PHE A 514 -0.18 17.68 4.43
N ASP A 515 0.91 17.19 5.00
CA ASP A 515 1.40 15.84 4.78
C ASP A 515 0.31 14.82 5.22
N PRO A 516 -0.23 14.01 4.29
CA PRO A 516 -1.29 13.06 4.59
C PRO A 516 -0.78 11.84 5.39
N ASN A 517 0.53 11.65 5.50
CA ASN A 517 1.10 10.50 6.21
C ASN A 517 0.99 10.70 7.74
N PRO A 518 0.83 9.61 8.52
CA PRO A 518 0.70 9.70 9.98
C PRO A 518 1.96 10.30 10.62
N ASP A 519 3.12 9.76 10.26
CA ASP A 519 4.44 10.18 10.75
C ASP A 519 5.27 10.79 9.62
N PRO A 520 6.38 11.49 9.90
CA PRO A 520 7.42 11.80 8.91
C PRO A 520 8.10 10.56 8.32
N CYS A 521 8.70 10.69 7.13
CA CYS A 521 9.41 9.57 6.51
C CYS A 521 10.58 9.08 7.40
N TYR A 522 10.92 7.79 7.35
CA TYR A 522 11.89 7.20 8.28
C TYR A 522 13.30 7.82 8.20
N ASN A 523 13.71 8.34 7.03
CA ASN A 523 14.97 9.09 6.91
C ASN A 523 14.90 10.44 7.63
N ALA A 524 13.73 11.08 7.68
CA ALA A 524 13.52 12.30 8.45
C ALA A 524 13.57 12.04 9.95
N LEU A 525 12.91 10.97 10.42
CA LEU A 525 12.99 10.53 11.81
C LEU A 525 14.45 10.26 12.22
N ARG A 526 15.20 9.51 11.40
CA ARG A 526 16.62 9.24 11.66
C ARG A 526 17.45 10.52 11.73
N ALA A 527 17.18 11.47 10.84
CA ALA A 527 17.85 12.77 10.81
C ALA A 527 17.46 13.70 11.99
N GLY A 528 16.51 13.30 12.84
CA GLY A 528 16.13 14.03 14.05
C GLY A 528 14.84 14.85 13.93
N VAL A 529 14.01 14.61 12.91
CA VAL A 529 12.65 15.15 12.88
C VAL A 529 11.81 14.38 13.91
N SER A 530 11.06 15.11 14.74
CA SER A 530 10.17 14.50 15.74
C SER A 530 9.05 13.69 15.07
N SER A 531 8.60 12.59 15.69
CA SER A 531 7.52 11.75 15.17
C SER A 531 6.19 12.49 15.04
N ASP A 532 5.92 13.43 15.94
CA ASP A 532 4.73 14.28 15.92
C ASP A 532 4.85 15.53 15.01
N SER A 533 5.95 15.65 14.26
CA SER A 533 6.20 16.78 13.36
C SER A 533 5.12 16.85 12.28
N LEU A 534 4.44 17.98 12.19
CA LEU A 534 3.56 18.33 11.09
C LEU A 534 4.36 18.73 9.86
N GLY A 535 3.96 18.23 8.69
CA GLY A 535 4.48 18.63 7.38
C GLY A 535 3.45 19.46 6.61
N LEU A 536 3.90 20.53 5.96
CA LEU A 536 3.07 21.36 5.09
C LEU A 536 3.78 21.59 3.75
N VAL A 537 3.07 21.43 2.64
CA VAL A 537 3.48 21.96 1.33
C VAL A 537 2.62 23.17 1.00
N VAL A 538 3.27 24.26 0.60
CA VAL A 538 2.61 25.53 0.30
C VAL A 538 3.09 26.08 -1.04
N ALA A 539 2.17 26.29 -1.96
CA ALA A 539 2.39 27.13 -3.13
C ALA A 539 2.02 28.58 -2.79
N GLY A 540 3.01 29.46 -2.85
CA GLY A 540 2.83 30.91 -2.80
C GLY A 540 3.28 31.50 -4.13
N MET A 541 2.32 31.88 -4.98
CA MET A 541 2.57 32.39 -6.33
C MET A 541 3.29 31.35 -7.22
N SER A 542 4.56 31.58 -7.55
CA SER A 542 5.39 30.67 -8.35
C SER A 542 6.38 29.85 -7.50
N SER A 543 6.43 30.04 -6.18
CA SER A 543 7.33 29.30 -5.29
C SER A 543 6.56 28.21 -4.54
N VAL A 544 7.17 27.03 -4.39
CA VAL A 544 6.64 25.95 -3.56
C VAL A 544 7.58 25.71 -2.39
N LYS A 545 7.05 25.82 -1.17
CA LYS A 545 7.80 25.69 0.08
C LYS A 545 7.27 24.53 0.89
N ILE A 546 8.17 23.72 1.43
CA ILE A 546 7.86 22.66 2.36
C ILE A 546 8.28 23.13 3.75
N TYR A 547 7.36 23.03 4.71
CA TYR A 547 7.59 23.37 6.10
C TYR A 547 7.45 22.12 6.98
N ARG A 548 8.21 22.10 8.07
CA ARG A 548 8.05 21.13 9.15
C ARG A 548 7.96 21.82 10.49
N SER A 549 7.22 21.23 11.42
CA SER A 549 7.11 21.76 12.77
C SER A 549 8.21 21.23 13.68
N ARG A 550 8.54 22.02 14.70
CA ARG A 550 9.37 21.64 15.83
C ARG A 550 8.83 22.30 17.08
N ASP A 551 9.20 21.77 18.24
CA ASP A 551 8.92 22.43 19.50
C ASP A 551 10.01 23.44 19.82
N VAL A 552 9.59 24.64 20.23
CA VAL A 552 10.45 25.71 20.72
C VAL A 552 10.01 26.12 22.12
N ILE A 553 10.96 26.59 22.93
CA ILE A 553 10.65 27.13 24.25
C ILE A 553 10.43 28.63 24.10
N ALA A 554 9.20 29.09 24.32
CA ALA A 554 8.84 30.49 24.34
C ALA A 554 8.60 30.94 25.78
N THR A 555 9.25 32.03 26.20
CA THR A 555 8.98 32.65 27.50
C THR A 555 7.91 33.72 27.35
N SER A 556 6.77 33.49 27.99
CA SER A 556 5.66 34.44 28.08
C SER A 556 5.39 34.74 29.55
N TYR A 557 5.37 36.03 29.93
CA TYR A 557 5.18 36.47 31.33
C TYR A 557 6.14 35.81 32.34
N GLY A 558 7.37 35.49 31.93
CA GLY A 558 8.38 34.86 32.80
C GLY A 558 8.24 33.35 32.98
N VAL A 559 7.22 32.72 32.37
CA VAL A 559 7.03 31.26 32.36
C VAL A 559 7.49 30.72 31.00
N ALA A 560 8.39 29.73 31.04
CA ALA A 560 8.80 29.00 29.84
C ALA A 560 7.71 27.99 29.46
N GLN A 561 7.18 28.10 28.25
CA GLN A 561 6.22 27.16 27.69
C GLN A 561 6.74 26.61 26.36
N THR A 562 6.46 25.34 26.09
CA THR A 562 6.69 24.73 24.79
C THR A 562 5.63 25.22 23.81
N GLN A 563 6.06 25.72 22.66
CA GLN A 563 5.20 26.14 21.56
C GLN A 563 5.69 25.45 20.29
N ARG A 564 4.75 25.06 19.41
CA ARG A 564 5.07 24.52 18.10
C ARG A 564 5.35 25.64 17.10
N GLU A 565 6.46 25.56 16.38
CA GLU A 565 6.87 26.52 15.33
C GLU A 565 7.21 25.77 14.04
N PHE A 566 6.83 26.33 12.89
CA PHE A 566 7.21 25.81 11.58
C PHE A 566 8.51 26.46 11.06
N TYR A 567 9.42 25.63 10.58
CA TYR A 567 10.63 26.06 9.87
C TYR A 567 10.55 25.67 8.40
N LEU A 568 11.20 26.45 7.53
CA LEU A 568 11.33 26.12 6.11
C LEU A 568 12.29 24.94 5.95
N ALA A 569 11.73 23.78 5.59
CA ALA A 569 12.50 22.56 5.35
C ALA A 569 13.22 22.62 4.00
N VAL A 570 12.52 23.05 2.94
CA VAL A 570 13.07 23.21 1.60
C VAL A 570 12.17 24.12 0.74
N GLU A 571 12.79 24.89 -0.17
CA GLU A 571 12.11 25.70 -1.18
C GLU A 571 12.42 25.17 -2.59
N VAL A 572 11.37 25.07 -3.41
CA VAL A 572 11.40 24.62 -4.79
C VAL A 572 11.06 25.81 -5.70
N GLY A 573 12.09 26.42 -6.29
CA GLY A 573 11.98 27.63 -7.13
C GLY A 573 12.22 27.36 -8.62
N VAL A 574 11.59 26.34 -9.20
CA VAL A 574 11.82 25.94 -10.61
C VAL A 574 10.69 26.31 -11.57
N HIS A 575 9.56 26.77 -11.05
CA HIS A 575 8.35 27.06 -11.81
C HIS A 575 8.46 28.39 -12.55
N ARG A 576 7.90 28.47 -13.76
CA ARG A 576 7.93 29.68 -14.62
C ARG A 576 6.59 30.40 -14.71
N GLY A 577 5.64 30.05 -13.86
CA GLY A 577 4.32 30.64 -13.78
C GLY A 577 3.69 30.36 -12.42
N LEU A 578 2.43 30.77 -12.25
CA LEU A 578 1.69 30.50 -11.03
C LEU A 578 1.50 28.99 -10.82
N VAL A 579 1.82 28.50 -9.62
CA VAL A 579 1.54 27.14 -9.21
C VAL A 579 0.08 27.06 -8.78
N ARG A 580 -0.74 26.36 -9.55
CA ARG A 580 -2.19 26.28 -9.38
C ARG A 580 -2.61 25.28 -8.31
N ASP A 581 -1.86 24.19 -8.18
CA ASP A 581 -2.17 23.15 -7.21
C ASP A 581 -0.92 22.40 -6.77
N VAL A 582 -0.98 21.85 -5.56
CA VAL A 582 0.08 21.02 -4.97
C VAL A 582 -0.54 19.80 -4.30
N ALA A 583 0.16 18.67 -4.39
CA ALA A 583 -0.24 17.43 -3.74
C ALA A 583 0.96 16.79 -3.06
N TRP A 584 0.76 16.26 -1.86
CA TRP A 584 1.75 15.46 -1.13
C TRP A 584 1.31 13.99 -1.22
N ALA A 585 2.20 13.11 -1.67
CA ALA A 585 1.88 11.71 -1.87
C ALA A 585 1.83 10.94 -0.54
N PRO A 586 0.79 10.13 -0.29
CA PRO A 586 0.82 9.09 0.73
C PRO A 586 1.94 8.06 0.47
N GLY A 587 2.32 7.28 1.48
CA GLY A 587 3.30 6.18 1.37
C GLY A 587 4.75 6.57 1.67
N ASN A 588 4.97 7.50 2.59
CA ASN A 588 6.31 7.96 3.01
C ASN A 588 7.24 6.88 3.61
N ILE A 589 6.74 5.66 3.83
CA ILE A 589 7.51 4.43 4.07
C ILE A 589 8.55 4.12 2.99
N ARG A 590 8.56 4.85 1.87
CA ARG A 590 9.64 4.83 0.87
C ARG A 590 10.95 5.41 1.40
N GLY A 591 10.90 6.19 2.49
CA GLY A 591 12.06 6.87 3.09
C GLY A 591 12.28 8.29 2.61
N TYR A 592 11.39 8.79 1.77
CA TYR A 592 11.43 10.15 1.26
C TYR A 592 10.00 10.60 1.00
N ASP A 593 9.81 11.91 0.93
CA ASP A 593 8.52 12.48 0.60
C ASP A 593 8.44 12.74 -0.90
N THR A 594 7.23 12.64 -1.46
CA THR A 594 6.98 12.92 -2.87
C THR A 594 5.92 14.00 -2.97
N ILE A 595 6.24 15.07 -3.70
CA ILE A 595 5.34 16.22 -3.93
C ILE A 595 5.09 16.34 -5.42
N ALA A 596 3.86 16.64 -5.81
CA ALA A 596 3.51 17.03 -7.17
C ALA A 596 2.98 18.47 -7.21
N THR A 597 3.21 19.13 -8.35
CA THR A 597 2.79 20.51 -8.58
C THR A 597 2.16 20.62 -9.97
N ALA A 598 1.06 21.36 -10.07
CA ALA A 598 0.44 21.79 -11.31
C ALA A 598 0.72 23.28 -11.52
N CYS A 599 1.19 23.65 -12.70
CA CYS A 599 1.60 25.03 -12.97
C CYS A 599 0.97 25.58 -14.24
N GLN A 600 0.74 26.90 -14.22
CA GLN A 600 0.28 27.67 -15.38
C GLN A 600 1.26 27.59 -16.56
N ASP A 601 2.52 27.25 -16.32
CA ASP A 601 3.52 27.03 -17.39
C ASP A 601 3.28 25.75 -18.22
N GLY A 602 2.22 24.99 -17.89
CA GLY A 602 1.76 23.84 -18.65
C GLY A 602 2.42 22.52 -18.28
N PHE A 603 3.24 22.50 -17.21
CA PHE A 603 3.90 21.30 -16.73
C PHE A 603 3.35 20.83 -15.39
N VAL A 604 3.23 19.50 -15.26
CA VAL A 604 3.17 18.82 -13.97
C VAL A 604 4.59 18.44 -13.58
N ARG A 605 5.01 18.78 -12.36
CA ARG A 605 6.33 18.39 -11.85
C ARG A 605 6.19 17.54 -10.61
N ILE A 606 7.06 16.55 -10.48
CA ILE A 606 7.12 15.64 -9.34
C ILE A 606 8.50 15.76 -8.71
N PHE A 607 8.51 16.04 -7.41
CA PHE A 607 9.71 16.25 -6.61
C PHE A 607 9.82 15.15 -5.57
N ARG A 608 11.02 14.60 -5.43
CA ARG A 608 11.42 13.78 -4.30
C ARG A 608 12.12 14.67 -3.28
N ILE A 609 11.68 14.62 -2.03
CA ILE A 609 12.27 15.34 -0.91
C ILE A 609 13.01 14.34 -0.05
N ASP A 610 14.33 14.41 -0.10
CA ASP A 610 15.22 13.57 0.70
C ASP A 610 15.62 14.28 1.99
N THR A 611 15.88 13.47 3.02
CA THR A 611 16.43 13.94 4.29
C THR A 611 17.80 13.31 4.52
N PRO A 612 18.89 14.02 4.19
CA PRO A 612 20.24 13.51 4.40
C PRO A 612 20.49 13.26 5.89
N HIS A 613 21.07 12.10 6.19
CA HIS A 613 21.58 11.74 7.52
C HIS A 613 22.99 11.15 7.37
N SER A 614 23.81 11.23 8.42
CA SER A 614 25.16 10.65 8.39
C SER A 614 25.05 9.12 8.51
N PRO A 615 25.67 8.33 7.62
CA PRO A 615 25.68 6.88 7.76
C PRO A 615 26.48 6.41 9.00
N ASP A 616 27.39 7.24 9.50
CA ASP A 616 28.26 6.98 10.66
C ASP A 616 27.75 7.65 11.96
N ASP A 617 26.45 8.01 12.02
CA ASP A 617 25.85 8.66 13.18
C ASP A 617 25.74 7.76 14.43
N GLY A 618 26.09 6.47 14.32
CA GLY A 618 26.00 5.49 15.39
C GLY A 618 24.56 5.15 15.80
N LYS A 619 23.55 5.70 15.10
CA LYS A 619 22.14 5.43 15.35
C LYS A 619 21.71 4.21 14.54
N THR A 620 20.95 3.34 15.17
CA THR A 620 20.36 2.17 14.53
C THR A 620 18.94 2.49 14.03
N TRP A 621 18.37 1.57 13.25
CA TRP A 621 16.99 1.67 12.78
C TRP A 621 15.96 1.11 13.78
N PHE A 622 16.36 0.85 15.03
CA PHE A 622 15.41 0.40 16.05
C PHE A 622 14.38 1.50 16.34
N THR A 623 13.11 1.12 16.43
CA THR A 623 11.99 2.03 16.71
C THR A 623 12.21 2.83 17.98
N THR A 624 12.81 2.20 19.01
CA THR A 624 13.17 2.84 20.27
C THR A 624 14.25 3.90 20.17
N GLU A 625 15.00 3.98 19.06
CA GLU A 625 15.97 5.05 18.79
C GLU A 625 15.41 6.12 17.86
N LEU A 626 14.55 5.74 16.92
CA LEU A 626 13.88 6.65 15.97
C LEU A 626 12.75 7.47 16.63
N MET A 627 12.05 6.90 17.61
CA MET A 627 10.92 7.52 18.30
C MET A 627 11.30 8.14 19.65
N LYS A 628 12.60 8.33 19.93
CA LYS A 628 13.02 9.03 21.16
C LYS A 628 12.55 10.48 21.09
N HIS A 629 11.60 10.83 21.96
CA HIS A 629 11.43 12.19 22.41
C HIS A 629 12.72 12.59 23.16
N GLU A 630 13.65 13.24 22.47
CA GLU A 630 14.68 13.99 23.18
C GLU A 630 13.96 15.10 23.96
N ASN A 631 13.83 14.91 25.28
CA ASN A 631 13.36 15.94 26.19
C ASN A 631 14.38 17.10 26.15
N HIS A 632 14.26 18.00 25.17
CA HIS A 632 15.07 19.20 25.04
C HIS A 632 14.97 20.11 26.29
N HIS A 633 13.94 19.89 27.12
CA HIS A 633 13.78 20.48 28.44
C HIS A 633 14.97 20.19 29.38
N ALA A 634 15.54 18.98 29.35
CA ALA A 634 16.65 18.59 30.23
C ALA A 634 18.03 19.04 29.73
N GLN A 635 18.23 19.14 28.41
CA GLN A 635 19.48 19.61 27.81
C GLN A 635 19.67 21.13 27.87
N ALA A 636 18.57 21.90 27.80
CA ALA A 636 18.62 23.34 27.99
C ALA A 636 18.97 23.72 29.44
N LEU A 637 18.44 22.97 30.42
CA LEU A 637 18.75 23.14 31.85
C LEU A 637 20.17 22.67 32.20
N SER A 638 20.69 21.63 31.54
CA SER A 638 22.05 21.12 31.83
C SER A 638 23.18 21.99 31.23
N LYS A 639 22.93 22.72 30.15
CA LYS A 639 23.89 23.70 29.59
C LYS A 639 23.89 25.06 30.30
N ALA A 640 22.85 25.38 31.09
CA ALA A 640 22.80 26.60 31.89
C ALA A 640 23.65 26.53 33.19
N GLY A 641 24.17 25.35 33.54
CA GLY A 641 24.88 25.10 34.80
C GLY A 641 26.41 25.08 34.75
N GLN A 642 27.05 25.44 33.63
CA GLN A 642 28.53 25.48 33.55
C GLN A 642 29.05 26.92 33.40
N PRO A 643 29.81 27.44 34.38
CA PRO A 643 30.49 28.72 34.22
C PRO A 643 31.72 28.49 33.34
N ASN A 644 31.66 28.93 32.08
CA ASN A 644 32.85 29.00 31.24
C ASN A 644 33.11 30.47 30.92
N ASP A 645 34.15 31.00 31.53
CA ASP A 645 34.72 32.31 31.24
C ASP A 645 35.06 32.42 29.75
N LYS A 646 34.34 33.28 29.03
CA LYS A 646 34.88 34.16 27.97
C LYS A 646 33.81 35.07 27.37
N HIS A 647 34.09 36.37 27.50
CA HIS A 647 33.54 37.54 26.79
C HIS A 647 32.03 37.76 26.76
N HIS A 648 31.62 38.77 27.54
CA HIS A 648 30.37 39.49 27.40
C HIS A 648 30.16 40.03 25.97
N GLN A 649 29.12 39.52 25.30
CA GLN A 649 28.26 40.34 24.44
C GLN A 649 26.85 40.31 25.02
N SER A 650 26.32 41.50 25.25
CA SER A 650 25.15 41.86 26.02
C SER A 650 23.89 41.09 25.62
N GLY A 651 23.23 40.46 26.59
CA GLY A 651 21.93 39.77 26.48
C GLY A 651 20.72 40.69 26.27
N LEU A 652 20.89 41.79 25.52
CA LEU A 652 19.85 42.77 25.19
C LEU A 652 19.34 42.63 23.75
N THR A 653 19.93 41.76 22.92
CA THR A 653 19.52 41.57 21.51
C THR A 653 18.51 40.44 21.32
N VAL A 654 18.40 39.48 22.25
CA VAL A 654 17.46 38.34 22.11
C VAL A 654 16.02 38.75 22.45
N SER A 655 15.83 39.62 23.43
CA SER A 655 14.50 40.13 23.80
C SER A 655 14.00 41.25 22.88
N LEU A 656 14.88 41.86 22.07
CA LEU A 656 14.51 42.86 21.06
C LEU A 656 14.10 42.23 19.72
N ALA A 657 14.29 40.92 19.54
CA ALA A 657 13.86 40.18 18.35
C ALA A 657 12.33 40.02 18.23
N LYS A 658 11.55 40.39 19.26
CA LYS A 658 10.09 40.50 19.18
C LYS A 658 9.59 41.80 18.51
N SER A 659 10.49 42.59 17.91
CA SER A 659 10.14 43.80 17.13
C SER A 659 10.50 43.72 15.64
N GLY A 660 10.81 42.53 15.11
CA GLY A 660 11.12 42.34 13.69
C GLY A 660 9.94 41.70 12.96
N SER A 661 9.20 42.50 12.22
CA SER A 661 8.32 42.03 11.15
C SER A 661 9.05 41.05 10.22
N HIS A 662 8.37 40.00 9.77
CA HIS A 662 8.67 39.34 8.48
C HIS A 662 10.13 38.86 8.24
N ALA A 663 10.72 38.09 9.16
CA ALA A 663 11.94 37.33 8.82
C ALA A 663 11.56 36.03 8.10
N GLU A 664 12.09 35.82 6.90
CA GLU A 664 11.95 34.57 6.15
C GLU A 664 12.37 33.39 7.04
N ARG A 665 11.54 32.34 7.13
CA ARG A 665 11.71 31.14 7.99
C ARG A 665 12.88 30.22 7.54
N HIS A 666 13.93 30.81 6.98
CA HIS A 666 15.08 30.12 6.41
C HIS A 666 15.76 29.22 7.42
N PHE A 667 16.37 28.15 6.91
CA PHE A 667 17.14 27.23 7.72
C PHE A 667 18.29 27.97 8.42
N SER A 668 18.27 27.90 9.75
CA SER A 668 19.23 28.57 10.64
C SER A 668 20.10 27.60 11.44
N GLY A 669 19.84 26.28 11.31
CA GLY A 669 20.52 25.25 12.09
C GLY A 669 20.16 25.25 13.59
N GLN A 670 19.04 25.87 13.94
CA GLN A 670 18.54 25.87 15.32
C GLN A 670 18.12 24.45 15.75
N PRO A 671 18.14 24.13 17.06
CA PRO A 671 17.72 22.82 17.55
C PRO A 671 16.33 22.41 17.02
N GLY A 672 16.19 21.16 16.57
CA GLY A 672 14.95 20.64 15.96
C GLY A 672 14.73 21.03 14.49
N GLN A 673 15.61 21.83 13.87
CA GLN A 673 15.58 22.05 12.42
C GLN A 673 16.40 20.97 11.70
N VAL A 674 15.77 20.28 10.76
CA VAL A 674 16.43 19.29 9.90
C VAL A 674 16.44 19.79 8.46
N LYS A 675 17.60 19.71 7.80
CA LYS A 675 17.74 20.16 6.42
C LYS A 675 17.21 19.11 5.46
N HIS A 676 16.39 19.54 4.51
CA HIS A 676 15.90 18.70 3.42
C HIS A 676 16.51 19.13 2.10
N VAL A 677 16.58 18.19 1.16
CA VAL A 677 17.00 18.45 -0.22
C VAL A 677 15.95 17.92 -1.17
N PHE A 678 15.74 18.62 -2.28
CA PHE A 678 14.78 18.18 -3.28
C PHE A 678 15.49 17.75 -4.57
N LYS A 679 14.85 16.83 -5.29
CA LYS A 679 15.20 16.43 -6.64
C LYS A 679 13.94 16.43 -7.51
N GLU A 680 13.98 17.11 -8.65
CA GLU A 680 12.94 16.95 -9.68
C GLU A 680 13.09 15.55 -10.30
N VAL A 681 12.10 14.69 -10.09
CA VAL A 681 12.07 13.31 -10.59
C VAL A 681 11.37 13.23 -11.94
N ALA A 682 10.39 14.11 -12.17
CA ALA A 682 9.69 14.20 -13.44
C ALA A 682 9.21 15.61 -13.73
N LYS A 683 9.23 15.95 -15.02
CA LYS A 683 8.62 17.13 -15.61
C LYS A 683 7.79 16.67 -16.80
N LEU A 684 6.48 16.70 -16.62
CA LEU A 684 5.48 16.10 -17.50
C LEU A 684 4.76 17.21 -18.27
N ASP A 685 4.76 17.13 -19.59
CA ASP A 685 4.31 18.18 -20.50
C ASP A 685 3.05 17.79 -21.29
N SER A 686 2.28 16.80 -20.80
CA SER A 686 1.15 16.22 -21.52
C SER A 686 0.05 17.22 -21.88
N HIS A 687 -0.17 18.25 -21.04
CA HIS A 687 -1.26 19.22 -21.25
C HIS A 687 -0.90 20.31 -22.27
N ARG A 688 0.37 20.79 -22.28
CA ARG A 688 0.86 21.93 -23.09
C ARG A 688 0.13 23.27 -22.88
N THR A 689 -0.93 23.28 -22.09
CA THR A 689 -1.72 24.43 -21.62
C THR A 689 -1.68 24.46 -20.08
N PRO A 690 -2.05 25.58 -19.43
CA PRO A 690 -2.09 25.66 -17.97
C PRO A 690 -2.74 24.44 -17.30
N VAL A 691 -2.05 23.90 -16.29
CA VAL A 691 -2.53 22.77 -15.49
C VAL A 691 -3.13 23.32 -14.20
N TRP A 692 -4.35 22.88 -13.88
CA TRP A 692 -5.15 23.43 -12.78
C TRP A 692 -5.14 22.57 -11.53
N ARG A 693 -5.14 21.24 -11.67
CA ARG A 693 -5.24 20.31 -10.54
C ARG A 693 -4.24 19.18 -10.66
N VAL A 694 -3.79 18.70 -9.51
CA VAL A 694 -2.97 17.50 -9.39
C VAL A 694 -3.37 16.74 -8.14
N GLY A 695 -3.43 15.41 -8.20
CA GLY A 695 -3.79 14.57 -7.06
C GLY A 695 -3.18 13.17 -7.16
N PHE A 696 -2.71 12.67 -6.02
CA PHE A 696 -2.26 11.28 -5.90
C PHE A 696 -3.44 10.36 -5.56
N ASP A 697 -3.29 9.08 -5.89
CA ASP A 697 -4.08 8.02 -5.26
C ASP A 697 -3.63 7.77 -3.81
N ASP A 698 -4.40 6.94 -3.10
CA ASP A 698 -4.22 6.69 -1.66
C ASP A 698 -2.88 5.99 -1.32
N ASP A 699 -2.23 5.35 -2.29
CA ASP A 699 -0.91 4.73 -2.13
C ASP A 699 0.25 5.59 -2.68
N GLY A 700 -0.05 6.73 -3.31
CA GLY A 700 0.93 7.63 -3.92
C GLY A 700 1.66 7.08 -5.16
N GLN A 701 1.08 6.08 -5.84
CA GLN A 701 1.66 5.40 -7.01
C GLN A 701 1.12 5.93 -8.34
N ILE A 702 -0.09 6.49 -8.33
CA ILE A 702 -0.75 7.09 -9.48
C ILE A 702 -0.89 8.58 -9.21
N LEU A 703 -0.60 9.39 -10.22
CA LEU A 703 -0.81 10.82 -10.20
C LEU A 703 -1.80 11.18 -11.30
N ALA A 704 -2.82 11.94 -10.98
CA ALA A 704 -3.76 12.50 -11.95
C ALA A 704 -3.56 14.01 -12.08
N SER A 705 -3.75 14.55 -13.28
CA SER A 705 -3.78 16.00 -13.52
C SER A 705 -4.86 16.40 -14.51
N THR A 706 -5.35 17.64 -14.37
CA THR A 706 -6.29 18.26 -15.30
C THR A 706 -5.85 19.69 -15.65
N GLY A 707 -6.17 20.14 -16.87
CA GLY A 707 -5.79 21.45 -17.39
C GLY A 707 -6.83 22.05 -18.34
N ASP A 708 -6.48 23.19 -18.94
CA ASP A 708 -7.32 23.92 -19.91
C ASP A 708 -7.68 23.11 -21.16
N ASP A 709 -6.91 22.06 -21.45
CA ASP A 709 -7.14 21.14 -22.55
C ASP A 709 -8.38 20.23 -22.36
N GLY A 710 -9.00 20.27 -21.17
CA GLY A 710 -10.18 19.47 -20.86
C GLY A 710 -9.89 17.98 -20.74
N LYS A 711 -8.63 17.63 -20.46
CA LYS A 711 -8.15 16.26 -20.32
C LYS A 711 -7.88 15.93 -18.85
N LEU A 712 -8.18 14.70 -18.47
CA LEU A 712 -7.66 14.03 -17.29
C LEU A 712 -6.52 13.12 -17.74
N VAL A 713 -5.30 13.41 -17.27
CA VAL A 713 -4.12 12.60 -17.58
C VAL A 713 -3.66 11.89 -16.32
N CYS A 714 -3.50 10.57 -16.39
CA CYS A 714 -2.97 9.78 -15.29
C CYS A 714 -1.54 9.34 -15.61
N TYR A 715 -0.67 9.40 -14.61
CA TYR A 715 0.72 8.99 -14.64
C TYR A 715 0.95 7.90 -13.60
N ARG A 716 1.90 7.00 -13.88
CA ARG A 716 2.32 5.96 -12.95
C ARG A 716 3.83 5.95 -12.86
N GLN A 717 4.34 5.61 -11.67
CA GLN A 717 5.76 5.37 -11.49
C GLN A 717 6.17 4.04 -12.15
N THR A 718 7.18 4.07 -13.01
CA THR A 718 7.78 2.88 -13.61
C THR A 718 8.71 2.18 -12.60
N PRO A 719 9.08 0.91 -12.82
CA PRO A 719 10.03 0.20 -11.94
C PRO A 719 11.40 0.87 -11.80
N SER A 720 11.79 1.72 -12.77
CA SER A 720 13.01 2.53 -12.71
C SER A 720 12.89 3.77 -11.79
N GLY A 721 11.71 4.03 -11.24
CA GLY A 721 11.40 5.19 -10.39
C GLY A 721 11.02 6.45 -11.15
N THR A 722 11.01 6.42 -12.50
CA THR A 722 10.56 7.53 -13.36
C THR A 722 9.05 7.55 -13.49
N TRP A 723 8.45 8.70 -13.82
CA TRP A 723 7.01 8.80 -14.04
C TRP A 723 6.68 8.82 -15.51
N ALA A 724 5.71 8.01 -15.91
CA ALA A 724 5.24 7.91 -17.29
C ALA A 724 3.73 8.07 -17.35
N LYS A 725 3.24 8.65 -18.45
CA LYS A 725 1.81 8.71 -18.76
C LYS A 725 1.27 7.29 -18.88
N SER A 726 0.24 6.97 -18.09
CA SER A 726 -0.41 5.66 -18.05
C SER A 726 -1.73 5.65 -18.82
N SER A 727 -2.52 6.72 -18.73
CA SER A 727 -3.80 6.84 -19.42
C SER A 727 -4.21 8.30 -19.59
N GLU A 728 -5.15 8.54 -20.50
CA GLU A 728 -5.76 9.85 -20.73
C GLU A 728 -7.26 9.66 -20.94
N LEU A 729 -8.05 10.54 -20.34
CA LEU A 729 -9.47 10.70 -20.56
C LEU A 729 -9.72 12.11 -21.06
N ALA A 730 -10.41 12.24 -22.19
CA ALA A 730 -10.77 13.53 -22.75
C ALA A 730 -12.28 13.59 -22.95
N MET A 731 -12.90 14.73 -22.60
CA MET A 731 -14.31 14.92 -22.94
C MET A 731 -14.47 15.03 -24.46
N VAL A 732 -15.22 14.11 -25.05
CA VAL A 732 -15.65 14.23 -26.45
C VAL A 732 -16.74 15.30 -26.49
N LYS A 733 -16.39 16.52 -26.92
CA LYS A 733 -17.42 17.53 -27.26
C LYS A 733 -18.29 16.96 -28.38
N THR A 734 -19.47 16.47 -28.06
CA THR A 734 -20.54 16.32 -29.06
C THR A 734 -20.75 17.70 -29.66
N ARG A 735 -20.48 17.84 -30.97
CA ARG A 735 -20.85 19.04 -31.71
C ARG A 735 -22.35 19.22 -31.47
N MET A 736 -22.75 20.22 -30.69
CA MET A 736 -24.13 20.69 -30.73
C MET A 736 -24.39 21.05 -32.19
N ALA A 737 -25.30 20.32 -32.83
CA ALA A 737 -25.90 20.81 -34.05
C ALA A 737 -26.48 22.18 -33.70
N THR A 738 -26.01 23.21 -34.39
CA THR A 738 -26.63 24.54 -34.35
C THR A 738 -28.14 24.39 -34.61
N PRO A 739 -28.99 25.11 -33.85
CA PRO A 739 -30.45 24.96 -33.91
C PRO A 739 -31.03 25.20 -35.30
#